data_AF-P0DV51-F1
#
_entry.id   AF-P0DV51-F1
#
_cell.length_a   1.000
_cell.length_b   1.000
_cell.length_c   1.000
_cell.angle_alpha   90.00
_cell.angle_beta   90.00
_cell.angle_gamma   90.00
#
_symmetry.space_group_name_H-M   'P 1'
#
loop_
_entity.id
_entity.type
_entity.pdbx_description
1 polymer ?
#
loop_
_entity_poly.entity_id
_entity_poly.type
_entity_poly.pdbx_seq_one_letter_code
_entity_poly.pdbx_strand_id
1 'polypeptide(L)'
;MQNWALVIGINRYWRADACLKGAVKDALKMREWLTSIDGGAVPSRNLILLLSPHDDPESCGGASALPATQDMIIQAIEQIFRKSGEEGDRFFFYYSGHGLTARMSFSNESGIIPNDFSDTLTNKALSLRSIFERFQSTRFREQFFFIDACRNIPWEGEREFLISQYPLPKPPKPPVFPQFIMYATSPGVKAVEIHEAGNERGAFTDALLAGLRGTGNAKLWHEEDREYMVRWDNLFRFVEEEVIRRRLSVSENRVPPLIQEPRQFGERGSCNPTLASLPAEVFPEVSLDVHLDPMTVASQTEVIVGDLGGVLRREFPVTALPVHFDLQPRTYSIRTSTPDFRSEKRYYQVDLYGPAEVSIKMVPGTGYSTPVSPSSGVSKSVDGNTATASVLMRSHDPLAYLELLDNSGTTIETGIGQIYRPRVKPGFYRLRLRTPEGIPHERLVELSSGESADITLDAPPQTDSGLFTHIAFTSHMYQGEPNIIQPSEAIGPAQSMHLSTILALAGGAVNEDSSYGGKLRGLGITSFRNIAGEEATSGMQILFGNEVTAPAFTDNYLSAVRLRCWGIDRGIPAEYRQPLHVADITGLAQATWEMEPGSYLLSIELPDRMPVVFPVAALSNRLSLLVVTQDATGVVNFFRYLPSLKDELPGDPRYEAARFPVLRRLEYIQRSCMVGRFEQAYQNARELLNAKWIDPMAGLLGSYLLMRLGKSDELCIPARNLSECFGELSDSHVIAAEYEAGIGNEEKAADAFRRALDNGLPIMSDCLTKLIYGMERYGIEHPRAALAKSYYSHGIKGLLWSACPRKACEAAPGETGADA
;
A
#
# COMPACT_ATOMS: atom_id res chain seq x y z
N MET A 1 8.83 -25.00 -14.86
CA MET A 1 8.35 -23.60 -14.78
C MET A 1 9.15 -22.74 -15.74
N GLN A 2 8.52 -21.77 -16.37
CA GLN A 2 9.17 -20.74 -17.18
C GLN A 2 9.52 -19.54 -16.29
N ASN A 3 10.59 -19.68 -15.51
CA ASN A 3 11.07 -18.62 -14.62
C ASN A 3 12.17 -17.81 -15.32
N TRP A 4 12.17 -16.49 -15.08
CA TRP A 4 13.07 -15.52 -15.70
C TRP A 4 13.64 -14.58 -14.66
N ALA A 5 14.86 -14.08 -14.88
CA ALA A 5 15.45 -13.12 -13.97
C ALA A 5 16.35 -12.09 -14.66
N LEU A 6 16.34 -10.88 -14.10
CA LEU A 6 17.31 -9.82 -14.36
C LEU A 6 17.98 -9.44 -13.04
N VAL A 7 19.31 -9.61 -12.98
CA VAL A 7 20.10 -9.35 -11.77
C VAL A 7 21.13 -8.28 -12.07
N ILE A 8 21.13 -7.19 -11.31
CA ILE A 8 21.96 -6.00 -11.53
C ILE A 8 22.74 -5.68 -10.25
N GLY A 9 24.06 -5.51 -10.36
CA GLY A 9 24.93 -5.10 -9.25
C GLY A 9 25.97 -4.07 -9.69
N ILE A 10 26.04 -2.92 -9.02
CA ILE A 10 26.86 -1.78 -9.46
C ILE A 10 27.71 -1.24 -8.31
N ASN A 11 29.03 -1.43 -8.42
CA ASN A 11 30.03 -0.88 -7.51
C ASN A 11 30.70 0.37 -8.08
N ARG A 12 30.99 0.41 -9.39
CA ARG A 12 31.70 1.53 -10.01
C ARG A 12 30.74 2.58 -10.54
N TYR A 13 31.10 3.85 -10.34
CA TYR A 13 30.31 5.04 -10.67
C TYR A 13 31.25 6.17 -11.14
N TRP A 14 30.68 7.33 -11.50
CA TRP A 14 31.40 8.48 -12.08
C TRP A 14 32.46 9.13 -11.17
N ARG A 15 32.44 8.87 -9.86
CA ARG A 15 33.42 9.36 -8.88
C ARG A 15 33.89 8.25 -7.96
N ALA A 16 35.12 8.38 -7.45
CA ALA A 16 35.70 7.42 -6.52
C ALA A 16 34.93 7.32 -5.19
N ASP A 17 34.42 8.44 -4.67
CA ASP A 17 33.61 8.51 -3.45
C ASP A 17 32.15 8.07 -3.64
N ALA A 18 31.69 8.00 -4.90
CA ALA A 18 30.42 7.39 -5.25
C ALA A 18 30.53 5.87 -5.43
N CYS A 19 31.73 5.29 -5.46
CA CYS A 19 31.88 3.85 -5.64
C CYS A 19 31.43 3.06 -4.40
N LEU A 20 30.67 2.00 -4.63
CA LEU A 20 30.21 1.04 -3.63
C LEU A 20 31.12 -0.20 -3.63
N LYS A 21 30.94 -1.09 -2.65
CA LYS A 21 31.80 -2.28 -2.50
C LYS A 21 31.01 -3.59 -2.38
N GLY A 22 29.78 -3.55 -1.87
CA GLY A 22 28.94 -4.73 -1.62
C GLY A 22 27.99 -5.09 -2.76
N ALA A 23 27.57 -4.12 -3.58
CA ALA A 23 26.46 -4.30 -4.53
C ALA A 23 26.67 -5.41 -5.57
N VAL A 24 27.88 -5.52 -6.15
CA VAL A 24 28.21 -6.63 -7.06
C VAL A 24 28.19 -7.99 -6.34
N LYS A 25 28.69 -8.07 -5.11
CA LYS A 25 28.70 -9.33 -4.33
C LYS A 25 27.28 -9.76 -3.97
N ASP A 26 26.41 -8.82 -3.67
CA ASP A 26 25.01 -9.05 -3.34
C ASP A 26 24.22 -9.57 -4.55
N ALA A 27 24.44 -8.96 -5.72
CA ALA A 27 23.91 -9.45 -6.99
C ALA A 27 24.36 -10.89 -7.31
N LEU A 28 25.63 -11.23 -7.06
CA LEU A 28 26.15 -12.58 -7.29
C LEU A 28 25.51 -13.63 -6.37
N LYS A 29 25.28 -13.31 -5.09
CA LYS A 29 24.57 -14.20 -4.16
C LYS A 29 23.09 -14.33 -4.48
N MET A 30 22.45 -13.25 -4.92
CA MET A 30 21.07 -13.33 -5.39
C MET A 30 20.96 -14.22 -6.63
N ARG A 31 21.90 -14.09 -7.58
CA ARG A 31 21.98 -15.00 -8.74
C ARG A 31 22.09 -16.46 -8.29
N GLU A 32 22.97 -16.76 -7.34
CA GLU A 32 23.14 -18.13 -6.81
C GLU A 32 21.80 -18.69 -6.31
N TRP A 33 21.11 -17.96 -5.45
CA TRP A 33 19.79 -18.35 -4.94
C TRP A 33 18.75 -18.50 -6.08
N LEU A 34 18.70 -17.56 -7.02
CA LEU A 34 17.75 -17.60 -8.15
C LEU A 34 17.96 -18.82 -9.05
N THR A 35 19.21 -19.26 -9.26
CA THR A 35 19.52 -20.42 -10.10
C THR A 35 19.43 -21.76 -9.37
N SER A 36 19.38 -21.76 -8.03
CA SER A 36 19.19 -22.98 -7.25
C SER A 36 17.79 -23.57 -7.45
N ILE A 37 17.70 -24.90 -7.47
CA ILE A 37 16.42 -25.62 -7.53
C ILE A 37 15.57 -25.38 -6.28
N ASP A 38 16.22 -25.23 -5.13
CA ASP A 38 15.58 -24.95 -3.83
C ASP A 38 15.31 -23.44 -3.63
N GLY A 39 15.72 -22.61 -4.59
CA GLY A 39 15.51 -21.17 -4.60
C GLY A 39 14.56 -20.73 -5.71
N GLY A 40 15.00 -19.80 -6.55
CA GLY A 40 14.16 -19.26 -7.63
C GLY A 40 13.88 -20.23 -8.79
N ALA A 41 14.63 -21.33 -8.88
CA ALA A 41 14.57 -22.31 -9.96
C ALA A 41 14.60 -21.67 -11.37
N VAL A 42 15.33 -20.57 -11.53
CA VAL A 42 15.50 -19.86 -12.80
C VAL A 42 16.54 -20.59 -13.64
N PRO A 43 16.19 -21.14 -14.81
CA PRO A 43 17.19 -21.75 -15.69
C PRO A 43 18.27 -20.72 -16.05
N SER A 44 19.55 -21.09 -16.02
CA SER A 44 20.65 -20.13 -16.26
C SER A 44 20.53 -19.38 -17.59
N ARG A 45 19.94 -19.99 -18.62
CA ARG A 45 19.66 -19.36 -19.93
C ARG A 45 18.59 -18.25 -19.91
N ASN A 46 17.77 -18.22 -18.86
CA ASN A 46 16.68 -17.26 -18.63
C ASN A 46 17.07 -16.18 -17.61
N LEU A 47 18.30 -16.21 -17.09
CA LEU A 47 18.85 -15.18 -16.20
C LEU A 47 19.84 -14.31 -16.97
N ILE A 48 19.64 -13.00 -16.94
CA ILE A 48 20.60 -12.02 -17.46
C ILE A 48 21.26 -11.32 -16.27
N LEU A 49 22.59 -11.29 -16.26
CA LEU A 49 23.42 -10.68 -15.21
C LEU A 49 24.11 -9.43 -15.75
N LEU A 50 23.91 -8.29 -15.09
CA LEU A 50 24.54 -7.01 -15.44
C LEU A 50 25.37 -6.52 -14.26
N LEU A 51 26.67 -6.31 -14.47
CA LEU A 51 27.59 -5.84 -13.44
C LEU A 51 28.36 -4.60 -13.91
N SER A 52 28.71 -3.71 -12.99
CA SER A 52 29.81 -2.75 -13.23
C SER A 52 31.16 -3.47 -13.20
N PRO A 53 32.23 -2.92 -13.81
CA PRO A 53 33.58 -3.47 -13.65
C PRO A 53 33.95 -3.69 -12.18
N HIS A 54 34.51 -4.86 -11.84
CA HIS A 54 34.92 -5.19 -10.47
C HIS A 54 36.26 -5.93 -10.47
N ASP A 55 36.94 -5.92 -9.33
CA ASP A 55 38.37 -6.26 -9.24
C ASP A 55 38.65 -7.78 -9.37
N ASP A 56 37.62 -8.62 -9.31
CA ASP A 56 37.74 -10.08 -9.33
C ASP A 56 36.83 -10.73 -10.40
N PRO A 57 37.26 -10.81 -11.68
CA PRO A 57 36.49 -11.45 -12.73
C PRO A 57 36.16 -12.93 -12.47
N GLU A 58 36.98 -13.62 -11.66
CA GLU A 58 36.78 -15.04 -11.33
C GLU A 58 35.59 -15.24 -10.37
N SER A 59 35.24 -14.21 -9.58
CA SER A 59 34.09 -14.24 -8.67
C SER A 59 32.74 -14.42 -9.37
N CYS A 60 32.66 -14.24 -10.68
CA CYS A 60 31.43 -14.48 -11.45
C CYS A 60 31.11 -15.99 -11.60
N GLY A 61 31.97 -16.90 -11.13
CA GLY A 61 31.73 -18.34 -11.18
C GLY A 61 31.54 -18.86 -12.61
N GLY A 62 32.25 -18.27 -13.58
CA GLY A 62 32.16 -18.58 -15.00
C GLY A 62 30.96 -17.96 -15.73
N ALA A 63 30.12 -17.16 -15.07
CA ALA A 63 29.00 -16.48 -15.73
C ALA A 63 29.47 -15.25 -16.53
N SER A 64 29.05 -15.13 -17.79
CA SER A 64 29.24 -13.90 -18.57
C SER A 64 28.29 -12.81 -18.04
N ALA A 65 28.85 -11.75 -17.46
CA ALA A 65 28.10 -10.55 -17.09
C ALA A 65 28.17 -9.50 -18.21
N LEU A 66 27.08 -8.76 -18.41
CA LEU A 66 27.03 -7.60 -19.31
C LEU A 66 27.29 -6.29 -18.53
N PRO A 67 27.72 -5.20 -19.19
CA PRO A 67 27.87 -3.91 -18.52
C PRO A 67 26.54 -3.40 -17.96
N ALA A 68 26.53 -2.95 -16.69
CA ALA A 68 25.34 -2.37 -16.04
C ALA A 68 25.08 -0.89 -16.42
N THR A 69 25.07 -0.59 -17.72
CA THR A 69 24.69 0.73 -18.26
C THR A 69 23.18 0.84 -18.43
N GLN A 70 22.65 2.06 -18.52
CA GLN A 70 21.23 2.31 -18.78
C GLN A 70 20.75 1.57 -20.03
N ASP A 71 21.46 1.72 -21.14
CA ASP A 71 21.10 1.11 -22.42
C ASP A 71 21.08 -0.41 -22.31
N MET A 72 22.01 -0.98 -21.54
CA MET A 72 22.07 -2.43 -21.34
C MET A 72 20.96 -2.97 -20.43
N ILE A 73 20.55 -2.21 -19.42
CA ILE A 73 19.38 -2.57 -18.60
C ILE A 73 18.13 -2.64 -19.48
N ILE A 74 17.90 -1.63 -20.33
CA ILE A 74 16.76 -1.61 -21.25
C ILE A 74 16.84 -2.77 -22.25
N GLN A 75 18.00 -2.98 -22.88
CA GLN A 75 18.19 -4.07 -23.84
C GLN A 75 18.02 -5.46 -23.20
N ALA A 76 18.44 -5.64 -21.95
CA ALA A 76 18.25 -6.89 -21.22
C ALA A 76 16.77 -7.17 -20.97
N ILE A 77 15.99 -6.15 -20.57
CA ILE A 77 14.53 -6.27 -20.41
C ILE A 77 13.87 -6.63 -21.75
N GLU A 78 14.19 -5.93 -22.84
CA GLU A 78 13.64 -6.25 -24.17
C GLU A 78 14.10 -7.62 -24.70
N GLN A 79 15.30 -8.08 -24.32
CA GLN A 79 15.76 -9.43 -24.65
C GLN A 79 14.95 -10.49 -23.90
N ILE A 80 14.61 -10.27 -22.62
CA ILE A 80 13.74 -11.16 -21.85
C ILE A 80 12.38 -11.22 -22.52
N PHE A 81 11.76 -10.08 -22.84
CA PHE A 81 10.47 -10.05 -23.54
C PHE A 81 10.49 -10.81 -24.86
N ARG A 82 11.54 -10.64 -25.68
CA ARG A 82 11.66 -11.34 -26.95
C ARG A 82 11.80 -12.86 -26.77
N LYS A 83 12.58 -13.30 -25.78
CA LYS A 83 12.82 -14.73 -25.54
C LYS A 83 11.65 -15.42 -24.84
N SER A 84 10.93 -14.70 -23.98
CA SER A 84 9.80 -15.23 -23.21
C SER A 84 8.46 -15.06 -23.93
N GLY A 85 8.39 -14.26 -24.99
CA GLY A 85 7.11 -13.88 -25.60
C GLY A 85 6.26 -12.95 -24.72
N GLU A 86 6.90 -12.20 -23.81
CA GLU A 86 6.25 -11.42 -22.75
C GLU A 86 5.39 -12.28 -21.79
N GLU A 87 5.64 -13.60 -21.67
CA GLU A 87 4.93 -14.49 -20.76
C GLU A 87 5.86 -15.39 -19.93
N GLY A 88 5.36 -15.90 -18.79
CA GLY A 88 6.10 -16.83 -17.95
C GLY A 88 5.43 -17.10 -16.60
N ASP A 89 5.97 -18.04 -15.83
CA ASP A 89 5.45 -18.35 -14.50
C ASP A 89 5.90 -17.29 -13.49
N ARG A 90 7.21 -17.03 -13.43
CA ARG A 90 7.81 -16.06 -12.50
C ARG A 90 8.82 -15.16 -13.20
N PHE A 91 8.80 -13.89 -12.85
CA PHE A 91 9.87 -12.95 -13.20
C PHE A 91 10.48 -12.35 -11.94
N PHE A 92 11.81 -12.36 -11.86
CA PHE A 92 12.57 -11.76 -10.77
C PHE A 92 13.43 -10.59 -11.28
N PHE A 93 13.28 -9.43 -10.67
CA PHE A 93 14.16 -8.29 -10.87
C PHE A 93 14.89 -8.00 -9.57
N TYR A 94 16.21 -8.10 -9.60
CA TYR A 94 17.06 -7.74 -8.47
C TYR A 94 17.99 -6.61 -8.87
N TYR A 95 18.02 -5.56 -8.06
CA TYR A 95 18.94 -4.45 -8.21
C TYR A 95 19.66 -4.19 -6.90
N SER A 96 20.98 -4.05 -6.96
CA SER A 96 21.80 -3.52 -5.87
C SER A 96 22.74 -2.44 -6.39
N GLY A 97 22.71 -1.28 -5.74
CA GLY A 97 23.53 -0.13 -6.10
C GLY A 97 22.93 1.18 -5.61
N HIS A 98 23.42 2.30 -6.13
CA HIS A 98 22.84 3.60 -5.84
C HIS A 98 21.42 3.72 -6.38
N GLY A 99 20.60 4.44 -5.63
CA GLY A 99 19.26 4.85 -6.02
C GLY A 99 19.06 6.31 -5.61
N LEU A 100 17.99 6.88 -6.13
CA LEU A 100 17.59 8.25 -5.81
C LEU A 100 16.07 8.35 -5.76
N THR A 101 15.61 9.45 -5.19
CA THR A 101 14.28 9.97 -5.46
C THR A 101 14.44 11.27 -6.23
N ALA A 102 13.93 11.30 -7.45
CA ALA A 102 13.74 12.54 -8.19
C ALA A 102 12.44 13.19 -7.73
N ARG A 103 12.50 14.47 -7.38
CA ARG A 103 11.29 15.26 -7.16
C ARG A 103 10.88 15.82 -8.50
N MET A 104 9.82 15.24 -9.06
CA MET A 104 9.24 15.69 -10.32
C MET A 104 7.81 16.15 -10.05
N SER A 105 7.64 17.46 -9.91
CA SER A 105 6.32 18.10 -9.93
C SER A 105 5.33 17.42 -8.96
N PHE A 106 5.66 17.35 -7.67
CA PHE A 106 4.86 16.70 -6.61
C PHE A 106 4.89 15.17 -6.57
N SER A 107 5.42 14.48 -7.58
CA SER A 107 5.73 13.06 -7.46
C SER A 107 7.16 12.86 -6.97
N ASN A 108 7.33 11.94 -6.03
CA ASN A 108 8.64 11.38 -5.69
C ASN A 108 8.85 10.16 -6.59
N GLU A 109 9.66 10.32 -7.62
CA GLU A 109 9.99 9.23 -8.53
C GLU A 109 11.26 8.53 -8.06
N SER A 110 11.10 7.31 -7.52
CA SER A 110 12.26 6.49 -7.20
C SER A 110 12.90 5.94 -8.47
N GLY A 111 14.22 6.09 -8.56
CA GLY A 111 14.99 5.64 -9.71
C GLY A 111 16.24 4.88 -9.28
N ILE A 112 16.69 4.01 -10.17
CA ILE A 112 17.99 3.33 -10.06
C ILE A 112 19.04 4.09 -10.85
N ILE A 113 20.30 4.01 -10.41
CA ILE A 113 21.44 4.71 -11.00
C ILE A 113 22.36 3.69 -11.70
N PRO A 114 22.33 3.60 -13.04
CA PRO A 114 23.25 2.77 -13.80
C PRO A 114 24.70 3.26 -13.74
N ASN A 115 25.64 2.41 -14.18
CA ASN A 115 27.09 2.70 -14.18
C ASN A 115 27.47 3.92 -15.03
N ASP A 116 26.72 4.24 -16.09
CA ASP A 116 26.96 5.37 -17.00
C ASP A 116 26.29 6.68 -16.56
N PHE A 117 25.73 6.75 -15.35
CA PHE A 117 25.20 7.98 -14.77
C PHE A 117 26.31 8.97 -14.37
N SER A 118 26.01 10.27 -14.47
CA SER A 118 26.78 11.34 -13.84
C SER A 118 25.87 12.45 -13.32
N ASP A 119 26.42 13.36 -12.51
CA ASP A 119 25.74 14.55 -12.00
C ASP A 119 25.27 15.54 -13.09
N THR A 120 25.83 15.43 -14.30
CA THR A 120 25.40 16.19 -15.49
C THR A 120 24.45 15.40 -16.39
N LEU A 121 24.57 14.07 -16.43
CA LEU A 121 23.71 13.16 -17.19
C LEU A 121 22.67 12.48 -16.29
N THR A 122 21.87 13.26 -15.58
CA THR A 122 20.88 12.72 -14.64
C THR A 122 19.81 11.86 -15.31
N ASN A 123 19.56 12.12 -16.59
CA ASN A 123 18.68 11.31 -17.44
C ASN A 123 19.21 9.88 -17.68
N LYS A 124 20.44 9.54 -17.29
CA LYS A 124 20.89 8.14 -17.27
C LYS A 124 20.28 7.31 -16.15
N ALA A 125 19.73 7.94 -15.11
CA ALA A 125 18.93 7.24 -14.12
C ALA A 125 17.62 6.72 -14.75
N LEU A 126 17.15 5.57 -14.28
CA LEU A 126 15.91 4.96 -14.75
C LEU A 126 14.85 4.96 -13.66
N SER A 127 13.67 5.48 -13.99
CA SER A 127 12.48 5.36 -13.15
C SER A 127 12.09 3.91 -12.93
N LEU A 128 12.08 3.47 -11.68
CA LEU A 128 11.62 2.14 -11.29
C LEU A 128 10.16 1.94 -11.67
N ARG A 129 9.35 2.98 -11.52
CA ARG A 129 7.94 2.89 -11.87
C ARG A 129 7.72 2.64 -13.35
N SER A 130 8.47 3.31 -14.23
CA SER A 130 8.35 3.06 -15.67
C SER A 130 8.72 1.62 -16.05
N ILE A 131 9.63 0.99 -15.29
CA ILE A 131 9.95 -0.44 -15.42
C ILE A 131 8.75 -1.26 -14.97
N PHE A 132 8.18 -0.99 -13.79
CA PHE A 132 7.00 -1.72 -13.29
C PHE A 132 5.82 -1.63 -14.25
N GLU A 133 5.49 -0.44 -14.76
CA GLU A 133 4.44 -0.20 -15.76
C GLU A 133 4.69 -1.03 -17.04
N ARG A 134 5.94 -1.09 -17.53
CA ARG A 134 6.27 -1.94 -18.68
C ARG A 134 6.03 -3.41 -18.36
N PHE A 135 6.39 -3.91 -17.19
CA PHE A 135 6.14 -5.29 -16.79
C PHE A 135 4.65 -5.60 -16.52
N GLN A 136 3.83 -4.62 -16.13
CA GLN A 136 2.37 -4.77 -16.02
C GLN A 136 1.69 -5.01 -17.38
N SER A 137 2.35 -4.70 -18.49
CA SER A 137 1.87 -5.00 -19.84
C SER A 137 2.11 -6.46 -20.29
N THR A 138 2.80 -7.25 -19.46
CA THR A 138 3.21 -8.64 -19.75
C THR A 138 2.30 -9.68 -19.10
N ARG A 139 2.57 -10.96 -19.37
CA ARG A 139 1.83 -12.13 -18.89
C ARG A 139 2.71 -13.03 -17.99
N PHE A 140 3.63 -12.44 -17.23
CA PHE A 140 4.30 -13.12 -16.12
C PHE A 140 3.34 -13.26 -14.93
N ARG A 141 3.05 -14.49 -14.51
CA ARG A 141 2.01 -14.77 -13.48
C ARG A 141 2.34 -14.20 -12.11
N GLU A 142 3.61 -14.22 -11.73
CA GLU A 142 4.13 -13.61 -10.50
C GLU A 142 5.39 -12.79 -10.83
N GLN A 143 5.45 -11.55 -10.36
CA GLN A 143 6.56 -10.64 -10.65
C GLN A 143 7.16 -10.09 -9.34
N PHE A 144 8.42 -10.38 -9.09
CA PHE A 144 9.11 -10.02 -7.86
C PHE A 144 10.21 -9.00 -8.14
N PHE A 145 10.17 -7.86 -7.47
CA PHE A 145 11.17 -6.81 -7.58
C PHE A 145 11.81 -6.55 -6.22
N PHE A 146 13.13 -6.73 -6.13
CA PHE A 146 13.91 -6.48 -4.93
C PHE A 146 14.91 -5.36 -5.22
N ILE A 147 14.69 -4.20 -4.60
CA ILE A 147 15.43 -2.97 -4.88
C ILE A 147 16.28 -2.59 -3.67
N ASP A 148 17.55 -3.02 -3.69
CA ASP A 148 18.55 -2.62 -2.70
C ASP A 148 19.23 -1.31 -3.12
N ALA A 149 18.55 -0.20 -2.84
CA ALA A 149 19.00 1.13 -3.21
C ALA A 149 18.49 2.22 -2.27
N CYS A 150 19.25 3.31 -2.16
CA CYS A 150 18.80 4.53 -1.51
C CYS A 150 17.57 5.15 -2.19
N ARG A 151 16.79 5.95 -1.44
CA ARG A 151 15.62 6.67 -1.96
C ARG A 151 15.61 8.14 -1.54
N ASN A 152 16.78 8.74 -1.32
CA ASN A 152 16.91 10.16 -0.99
C ASN A 152 17.19 11.02 -2.23
N ILE A 153 17.01 12.34 -2.10
CA ILE A 153 17.53 13.31 -3.07
C ILE A 153 19.04 13.42 -2.81
N PRO A 154 19.91 13.24 -3.83
CA PRO A 154 21.35 13.18 -3.61
C PRO A 154 22.04 14.55 -3.47
N TRP A 155 21.36 15.66 -3.79
CA TRP A 155 21.91 17.01 -3.73
C TRP A 155 21.31 17.83 -2.59
N GLU A 156 22.14 18.66 -1.94
CA GLU A 156 21.70 19.70 -1.02
C GLU A 156 20.87 20.77 -1.75
N GLY A 157 19.84 21.30 -1.08
CA GLY A 157 18.96 22.34 -1.64
C GLY A 157 17.85 21.85 -2.58
N GLU A 158 17.55 20.54 -2.58
CA GLU A 158 16.39 19.94 -3.30
C GLU A 158 16.29 20.32 -4.79
N ARG A 159 17.43 20.46 -5.48
CA ARG A 159 17.47 20.75 -6.92
C ARG A 159 16.60 19.75 -7.68
N GLU A 160 15.62 20.23 -8.45
CA GLU A 160 14.85 19.41 -9.39
C GLU A 160 15.75 18.94 -10.54
N PHE A 161 15.62 17.66 -10.92
CA PHE A 161 16.36 17.05 -12.03
C PHE A 161 15.48 16.00 -12.70
N LEU A 162 15.73 15.76 -13.98
CA LEU A 162 15.01 14.78 -14.77
C LEU A 162 15.73 13.44 -14.72
N ILE A 163 14.96 12.36 -14.59
CA ILE A 163 15.40 10.98 -14.80
C ILE A 163 14.69 10.41 -16.02
N SER A 164 15.28 9.41 -16.67
CA SER A 164 14.63 8.77 -17.81
C SER A 164 13.57 7.78 -17.39
N GLN A 165 12.59 7.64 -18.26
CA GLN A 165 11.60 6.58 -18.21
C GLN A 165 12.02 5.44 -19.14
N TYR A 166 11.38 4.29 -19.00
CA TYR A 166 11.47 3.21 -19.96
C TYR A 166 11.06 3.71 -21.35
N PRO A 167 11.92 3.60 -22.39
CA PRO A 167 11.72 4.29 -23.67
C PRO A 167 10.59 3.73 -24.53
N LEU A 168 10.15 2.50 -24.25
CA LEU A 168 9.03 1.84 -24.93
C LEU A 168 7.89 1.60 -23.93
N PRO A 169 7.20 2.65 -23.44
CA PRO A 169 6.08 2.46 -22.54
C PRO A 169 4.97 1.69 -23.25
N LYS A 170 4.32 0.77 -22.53
CA LYS A 170 3.16 0.02 -23.00
C LYS A 170 2.13 0.01 -21.88
N PRO A 171 0.84 0.28 -22.13
CA PRO A 171 -0.14 0.30 -21.07
C PRO A 171 -0.30 -1.12 -20.49
N PRO A 172 -0.62 -1.24 -19.19
CA PRO A 172 -1.02 -2.52 -18.61
C PRO A 172 -2.16 -3.15 -19.42
N LYS A 173 -2.09 -4.45 -19.70
CA LYS A 173 -3.16 -5.17 -20.41
C LYS A 173 -3.90 -6.07 -19.43
N PRO A 174 -5.13 -5.70 -18.99
CA PRO A 174 -5.88 -6.48 -18.01
C PRO A 174 -6.09 -7.98 -18.39
N PRO A 175 -6.26 -8.87 -17.40
CA PRO A 175 -5.96 -8.63 -15.99
C PRO A 175 -4.45 -8.38 -15.79
N VAL A 176 -4.11 -7.40 -14.96
CA VAL A 176 -2.72 -7.12 -14.60
C VAL A 176 -2.28 -8.19 -13.60
N PHE A 177 -1.20 -8.90 -13.91
CA PHE A 177 -0.66 -9.90 -12.99
C PHE A 177 0.06 -9.25 -11.80
N PRO A 178 0.04 -9.90 -10.62
CA PRO A 178 0.52 -9.29 -9.39
C PRO A 178 2.01 -8.97 -9.42
N GLN A 179 2.34 -7.77 -8.93
CA GLN A 179 3.69 -7.33 -8.65
C GLN A 179 3.95 -7.27 -7.15
N PHE A 180 5.08 -7.83 -6.75
CA PHE A 180 5.56 -7.89 -5.38
C PHE A 180 6.87 -7.14 -5.32
N ILE A 181 6.85 -5.94 -4.73
CA ILE A 181 8.00 -5.03 -4.76
C ILE A 181 8.48 -4.79 -3.33
N MET A 182 9.77 -4.99 -3.06
CA MET A 182 10.44 -4.56 -1.84
C MET A 182 11.50 -3.51 -2.16
N TYR A 183 11.45 -2.41 -1.41
CA TYR A 183 12.51 -1.42 -1.35
C TYR A 183 13.30 -1.61 -0.06
N ALA A 184 14.63 -1.43 -0.13
CA ALA A 184 15.50 -1.49 1.03
C ALA A 184 15.25 -0.43 2.10
N THR A 185 14.59 0.67 1.74
CA THR A 185 14.38 1.81 2.63
C THR A 185 13.13 2.63 2.27
N SER A 186 12.74 3.54 3.16
CA SER A 186 11.63 4.48 2.98
C SER A 186 11.96 5.59 1.96
N PRO A 187 10.97 6.22 1.31
CA PRO A 187 11.20 7.43 0.51
C PRO A 187 11.94 8.49 1.35
N GLY A 188 12.91 9.18 0.74
CA GLY A 188 13.72 10.20 1.42
C GLY A 188 14.88 9.66 2.26
N VAL A 189 14.99 8.34 2.43
CA VAL A 189 15.94 7.69 3.36
C VAL A 189 17.05 6.96 2.58
N LYS A 190 18.24 6.85 3.17
CA LYS A 190 19.37 6.08 2.60
C LYS A 190 19.24 4.58 2.92
N ALA A 191 19.90 3.75 2.11
CA ALA A 191 20.20 2.35 2.42
C ALA A 191 21.69 2.23 2.76
N VAL A 192 22.06 1.29 3.63
CA VAL A 192 23.40 1.21 4.24
C VAL A 192 24.09 -0.11 3.90
N GLU A 193 25.39 -0.05 3.54
CA GLU A 193 26.28 -1.20 3.52
C GLU A 193 26.76 -1.52 4.96
N ILE A 194 26.76 -2.79 5.34
CA ILE A 194 27.21 -3.32 6.63
C ILE A 194 28.46 -4.20 6.46
N HIS A 195 29.07 -4.58 7.60
CA HIS A 195 30.29 -5.39 7.77
C HIS A 195 31.62 -4.66 7.52
N GLU A 196 32.72 -5.37 7.83
CA GLU A 196 34.10 -4.89 7.72
C GLU A 196 34.54 -4.69 6.26
N ALA A 197 35.56 -3.84 6.09
CA ALA A 197 36.14 -3.55 4.78
C ALA A 197 36.59 -4.83 4.07
N GLY A 198 36.10 -5.08 2.86
CA GLY A 198 36.35 -6.29 2.08
C GLY A 198 35.22 -7.34 2.12
N ASN A 199 34.26 -7.24 3.05
CA ASN A 199 33.06 -8.09 3.10
C ASN A 199 31.77 -7.26 3.16
N GLU A 200 31.79 -6.05 2.60
CA GLU A 200 30.64 -5.16 2.58
C GLU A 200 29.43 -5.81 1.89
N ARG A 201 28.24 -5.61 2.46
CA ARG A 201 26.94 -6.08 1.93
C ARG A 201 25.85 -5.08 2.25
N GLY A 202 24.84 -4.95 1.42
CA GLY A 202 23.62 -4.24 1.75
C GLY A 202 22.91 -4.90 2.93
N ALA A 203 22.57 -4.13 3.95
CA ALA A 203 21.84 -4.65 5.11
C ALA A 203 20.51 -5.31 4.71
N PHE A 204 19.85 -4.74 3.70
CA PHE A 204 18.62 -5.27 3.13
C PHE A 204 18.85 -6.59 2.40
N THR A 205 19.82 -6.67 1.47
CA THR A 205 20.06 -7.94 0.74
C THR A 205 20.47 -9.07 1.67
N ASP A 206 21.28 -8.80 2.70
CA ASP A 206 21.66 -9.80 3.68
C ASP A 206 20.42 -10.38 4.41
N ALA A 207 19.52 -9.52 4.89
CA ALA A 207 18.26 -9.94 5.49
C ALA A 207 17.35 -10.65 4.47
N LEU A 208 17.22 -10.14 3.25
CA LEU A 208 16.42 -10.75 2.18
C LEU A 208 16.88 -12.18 1.89
N LEU A 209 18.18 -12.41 1.67
CA LEU A 209 18.72 -13.73 1.39
C LEU A 209 18.60 -14.67 2.59
N ALA A 210 18.75 -14.16 3.83
CA ALA A 210 18.48 -14.95 5.03
C ALA A 210 17.01 -15.39 5.11
N GLY A 211 16.08 -14.48 4.83
CA GLY A 211 14.64 -14.76 4.82
C GLY A 211 14.24 -15.74 3.70
N LEU A 212 14.79 -15.58 2.50
CA LEU A 212 14.56 -16.50 1.37
C LEU A 212 15.07 -17.92 1.64
N ARG A 213 16.07 -18.07 2.52
CA ARG A 213 16.54 -19.36 3.04
C ARG A 213 15.74 -19.86 4.26
N GLY A 214 14.64 -19.20 4.62
CA GLY A 214 13.78 -19.61 5.72
C GLY A 214 14.31 -19.27 7.11
N THR A 215 15.16 -18.24 7.25
CA THR A 215 15.62 -17.81 8.58
C THR A 215 14.46 -17.28 9.41
N GLY A 216 14.41 -17.63 10.70
CA GLY A 216 13.42 -17.10 11.63
C GLY A 216 11.98 -17.31 11.16
N ASN A 217 11.16 -16.28 11.36
CA ASN A 217 9.73 -16.21 11.04
C ASN A 217 9.42 -15.92 9.56
N ALA A 218 10.45 -15.92 8.68
CA ALA A 218 10.29 -15.86 7.22
C ALA A 218 9.65 -17.14 6.67
N LYS A 219 9.91 -18.28 7.31
CA LYS A 219 9.28 -19.57 7.00
C LYS A 219 8.06 -19.81 7.89
N LEU A 220 7.13 -20.60 7.37
CA LEU A 220 6.00 -21.16 8.09
C LEU A 220 5.90 -22.66 7.83
N TRP A 221 5.48 -23.42 8.82
CA TRP A 221 5.20 -24.85 8.65
C TRP A 221 3.88 -25.07 7.90
N HIS A 222 3.94 -25.81 6.79
CA HIS A 222 2.77 -26.29 6.06
C HIS A 222 2.49 -27.75 6.40
N GLU A 223 1.36 -28.00 7.06
CA GLU A 223 1.05 -29.31 7.64
C GLU A 223 0.78 -30.39 6.59
N GLU A 224 0.08 -30.05 5.50
CA GLU A 224 -0.35 -31.03 4.48
C GLU A 224 0.86 -31.53 3.67
N ASP A 225 1.78 -30.64 3.30
CA ASP A 225 2.98 -31.01 2.53
C ASP A 225 4.19 -31.39 3.41
N ARG A 226 4.09 -31.15 4.73
CA ARG A 226 5.15 -31.41 5.71
C ARG A 226 6.49 -30.74 5.37
N GLU A 227 6.40 -29.49 4.92
CA GLU A 227 7.54 -28.67 4.55
C GLU A 227 7.42 -27.25 5.12
N TYR A 228 8.54 -26.55 5.12
CA TYR A 228 8.60 -25.14 5.45
C TYR A 228 8.40 -24.29 4.20
N MET A 229 7.45 -23.36 4.23
CA MET A 229 7.17 -22.44 3.14
C MET A 229 7.62 -21.03 3.48
N VAL A 230 8.34 -20.39 2.57
CA VAL A 230 8.61 -18.94 2.63
C VAL A 230 7.60 -18.25 1.72
N ARG A 231 6.66 -17.51 2.32
CA ARG A 231 5.68 -16.70 1.58
C ARG A 231 6.05 -15.22 1.59
N TRP A 232 5.53 -14.47 0.63
CA TRP A 232 5.83 -13.04 0.48
C TRP A 232 5.65 -12.23 1.76
N ASP A 233 4.49 -12.35 2.42
CA ASP A 233 4.20 -11.56 3.63
C ASP A 233 5.17 -11.86 4.78
N ASN A 234 5.49 -13.14 4.99
CA ASN A 234 6.41 -13.59 6.03
C ASN A 234 7.84 -13.20 5.73
N LEU A 235 8.25 -13.30 4.47
CA LEU A 235 9.54 -12.82 4.01
C LEU A 235 9.68 -11.32 4.27
N PHE A 236 8.68 -10.51 3.89
CA PHE A 236 8.74 -9.07 4.12
C PHE A 236 8.80 -8.74 5.60
N ARG A 237 7.95 -9.37 6.43
CA ARG A 237 7.95 -9.18 7.89
C ARG A 237 9.33 -9.47 8.48
N PHE A 238 9.93 -10.60 8.13
CA PHE A 238 11.28 -10.94 8.59
C PHE A 238 12.32 -9.91 8.17
N VAL A 239 12.30 -9.49 6.90
CA VAL A 239 13.27 -8.51 6.37
C VAL A 239 13.12 -7.16 7.05
N GLU A 240 11.89 -6.70 7.25
CA GLU A 240 11.59 -5.45 7.95
C GLU A 240 12.08 -5.50 9.40
N GLU A 241 11.69 -6.53 10.15
CA GLU A 241 12.12 -6.72 11.55
C GLU A 241 13.65 -6.79 11.67
N GLU A 242 14.31 -7.57 10.81
CA GLU A 242 15.76 -7.76 10.85
C GLU A 242 16.53 -6.47 10.52
N VAL A 243 16.05 -5.67 9.57
CA VAL A 243 16.69 -4.39 9.22
C VAL A 243 16.44 -3.34 10.31
N ILE A 244 15.21 -3.23 10.83
CA ILE A 244 14.86 -2.30 11.92
C ILE A 244 15.65 -2.63 13.19
N ARG A 245 15.78 -3.93 13.52
CA ARG A 245 16.55 -4.42 14.68
C ARG A 245 18.00 -3.94 14.67
N ARG A 246 18.61 -3.79 13.49
CA ARG A 246 19.98 -3.28 13.32
C ARG A 246 20.10 -1.78 13.63
N ARG A 247 18.99 -1.03 13.73
CA ARG A 247 18.93 0.42 14.04
C ARG A 247 19.96 1.24 13.26
N LEU A 248 20.08 0.96 11.96
CA LEU A 248 21.05 1.62 11.09
C LEU A 248 20.66 3.08 10.91
N SER A 249 21.38 3.99 11.58
CA SER A 249 21.17 5.43 11.43
C SER A 249 21.54 5.88 10.02
N VAL A 250 20.65 6.63 9.37
CA VAL A 250 20.83 7.10 7.98
C VAL A 250 20.92 8.62 7.87
N SER A 251 20.67 9.34 8.97
CA SER A 251 20.71 10.81 9.02
C SER A 251 21.73 11.28 10.04
N GLU A 252 22.59 12.20 9.63
CA GLU A 252 23.36 13.03 10.56
C GLU A 252 22.43 14.14 11.08
N ASN A 253 22.30 14.27 12.41
CA ASN A 253 21.69 15.41 13.11
C ASN A 253 20.15 15.59 13.08
N ARG A 254 19.33 14.54 12.89
CA ARG A 254 17.86 14.61 13.15
C ARG A 254 17.48 13.97 14.50
N VAL A 255 16.45 14.50 15.17
CA VAL A 255 15.87 13.95 16.40
C VAL A 255 14.36 13.74 16.22
N PRO A 256 13.85 12.49 16.25
CA PRO A 256 14.63 11.24 16.33
C PRO A 256 15.44 10.97 15.03
N PRO A 257 16.55 10.21 15.12
CA PRO A 257 17.32 9.85 13.94
C PRO A 257 16.48 8.96 13.02
N LEU A 258 16.60 9.20 11.70
CA LEU A 258 15.99 8.32 10.72
C LEU A 258 16.76 7.00 10.70
N ILE A 259 16.04 5.89 10.65
CA ILE A 259 16.61 4.56 10.47
C ILE A 259 16.24 4.00 9.10
N GLN A 260 17.04 3.06 8.60
CA GLN A 260 16.68 2.28 7.41
C GLN A 260 15.47 1.40 7.73
N GLU A 261 14.38 1.57 6.97
CA GLU A 261 13.14 0.80 7.14
C GLU A 261 12.65 0.30 5.77
N PRO A 262 12.68 -1.02 5.51
CA PRO A 262 12.19 -1.60 4.27
C PRO A 262 10.73 -1.24 3.98
N ARG A 263 10.37 -1.14 2.70
CA ARG A 263 8.99 -0.85 2.28
C ARG A 263 8.51 -1.83 1.22
N GLN A 264 7.27 -2.28 1.34
CA GLN A 264 6.61 -3.06 0.30
C GLN A 264 5.72 -2.18 -0.58
N PHE A 265 5.64 -2.51 -1.86
CA PHE A 265 4.76 -1.89 -2.86
C PHE A 265 4.30 -2.95 -3.88
N GLY A 266 3.62 -2.52 -4.93
CA GLY A 266 3.22 -3.37 -6.06
C GLY A 266 1.73 -3.64 -6.08
N GLU A 267 1.22 -3.82 -7.30
CA GLU A 267 -0.19 -4.06 -7.55
C GLU A 267 -0.50 -5.52 -7.34
N ARG A 268 -1.29 -5.84 -6.33
CA ARG A 268 -1.62 -7.24 -6.03
C ARG A 268 -3.06 -7.40 -5.54
N GLY A 269 -3.59 -8.59 -5.83
CA GLY A 269 -4.81 -9.09 -5.21
C GLY A 269 -4.55 -9.60 -3.79
N SER A 270 -5.38 -10.53 -3.33
CA SER A 270 -5.21 -11.24 -2.04
C SER A 270 -4.13 -12.34 -2.06
N CYS A 271 -3.34 -12.41 -3.14
CA CYS A 271 -2.33 -13.45 -3.34
C CYS A 271 -1.12 -13.28 -2.41
N ASN A 272 -0.73 -14.37 -1.74
CA ASN A 272 0.48 -14.47 -0.91
C ASN A 272 1.35 -15.65 -1.42
N PRO A 273 2.18 -15.41 -2.46
CA PRO A 273 2.86 -16.47 -3.20
C PRO A 273 3.99 -17.10 -2.38
N THR A 274 4.29 -18.36 -2.68
CA THR A 274 5.41 -19.10 -2.10
C THR A 274 6.70 -18.84 -2.89
N LEU A 275 7.72 -18.28 -2.26
CA LEU A 275 9.04 -18.05 -2.85
C LEU A 275 10.01 -19.22 -2.67
N ALA A 276 9.85 -20.02 -1.60
CA ALA A 276 10.63 -21.22 -1.37
C ALA A 276 9.82 -22.28 -0.60
N SER A 277 10.09 -23.54 -0.91
CA SER A 277 9.65 -24.73 -0.16
C SER A 277 10.90 -25.45 0.32
N LEU A 278 11.00 -25.70 1.62
CA LEU A 278 12.22 -26.16 2.29
C LEU A 278 11.91 -27.40 3.14
N PRO A 279 12.72 -28.47 3.04
CA PRO A 279 12.50 -29.69 3.80
C PRO A 279 12.61 -29.46 5.32
N ALA A 280 11.90 -30.29 6.09
CA ALA A 280 11.87 -30.19 7.55
C ALA A 280 13.26 -30.35 8.19
N GLU A 281 14.09 -31.22 7.61
CA GLU A 281 15.39 -31.63 8.14
C GLU A 281 16.46 -30.53 8.07
N VAL A 282 16.18 -29.44 7.34
CA VAL A 282 17.13 -28.33 7.15
C VAL A 282 17.27 -27.46 8.40
N PHE A 283 16.26 -27.45 9.27
CA PHE A 283 16.22 -26.53 10.41
C PHE A 283 16.43 -27.27 11.74
N PRO A 284 17.33 -26.76 12.59
CA PRO A 284 17.52 -27.32 13.93
C PRO A 284 16.31 -27.01 14.82
N GLU A 285 16.22 -27.74 15.93
CA GLU A 285 15.29 -27.42 17.01
C GLU A 285 15.59 -26.03 17.62
N VAL A 286 14.54 -25.43 18.16
CA VAL A 286 14.50 -24.08 18.73
C VAL A 286 14.02 -24.19 20.17
N SER A 287 14.64 -23.40 21.04
CA SER A 287 14.32 -23.37 22.48
C SER A 287 13.04 -22.59 22.76
N LEU A 288 12.18 -23.19 23.57
CA LEU A 288 10.99 -22.61 24.18
C LEU A 288 11.11 -22.70 25.70
N ASP A 289 11.11 -21.54 26.36
CA ASP A 289 11.17 -21.42 27.81
C ASP A 289 9.80 -21.02 28.37
N VAL A 290 9.21 -21.88 29.20
CA VAL A 290 7.87 -21.65 29.78
C VAL A 290 7.98 -21.28 31.25
N HIS A 291 7.53 -20.08 31.59
CA HIS A 291 7.43 -19.58 32.96
C HIS A 291 6.00 -19.75 33.50
N LEU A 292 5.87 -20.00 34.81
CA LEU A 292 4.60 -20.06 35.51
C LEU A 292 4.51 -18.93 36.54
N ASP A 293 3.40 -18.19 36.52
CA ASP A 293 3.10 -17.11 37.48
C ASP A 293 1.79 -17.40 38.23
N PRO A 294 1.79 -17.52 39.58
CA PRO A 294 2.94 -17.43 40.46
C PRO A 294 3.82 -18.70 40.40
N MET A 295 5.14 -18.54 40.53
CA MET A 295 6.09 -19.66 40.48
C MET A 295 5.84 -20.77 41.50
N THR A 296 5.10 -20.48 42.58
CA THR A 296 4.78 -21.42 43.66
C THR A 296 3.90 -22.59 43.21
N VAL A 297 3.21 -22.48 42.08
CA VAL A 297 2.35 -23.54 41.53
C VAL A 297 3.11 -24.57 40.70
N ALA A 298 4.39 -24.31 40.40
CA ALA A 298 5.17 -25.10 39.46
C ALA A 298 5.19 -26.59 39.81
N SER A 299 5.51 -26.93 41.06
CA SER A 299 5.61 -28.34 41.51
C SER A 299 4.32 -29.15 41.40
N GLN A 300 3.17 -28.47 41.24
CA GLN A 300 1.84 -29.08 41.12
C GLN A 300 1.23 -28.89 39.71
N THR A 301 1.99 -28.32 38.77
CA THR A 301 1.52 -28.02 37.41
C THR A 301 2.20 -28.95 36.42
N GLU A 302 1.41 -29.65 35.61
CA GLU A 302 1.89 -30.32 34.41
C GLU A 302 1.85 -29.31 33.26
N VAL A 303 3.00 -29.10 32.60
CA VAL A 303 3.10 -28.25 31.40
C VAL A 303 3.10 -29.16 30.18
N ILE A 304 2.21 -28.89 29.22
CA ILE A 304 1.97 -29.74 28.05
C ILE A 304 2.13 -28.88 26.80
N VAL A 305 3.05 -29.28 25.92
CA VAL A 305 3.25 -28.63 24.61
C VAL A 305 2.74 -29.57 23.53
N GLY A 306 1.90 -29.03 22.64
CA GLY A 306 1.32 -29.77 21.53
C GLY A 306 1.26 -28.97 20.23
N ASP A 307 1.09 -29.69 19.14
CA ASP A 307 0.83 -29.15 17.80
C ASP A 307 -0.54 -29.66 17.28
N LEU A 308 -0.77 -29.56 15.97
CA LEU A 308 -1.98 -30.07 15.32
C LEU A 308 -2.16 -31.60 15.46
N GLY A 309 -1.06 -32.34 15.57
CA GLY A 309 -1.03 -33.79 15.77
C GLY A 309 -1.35 -34.22 17.20
N GLY A 310 -1.31 -33.29 18.16
CA GLY A 310 -1.63 -33.51 19.56
C GLY A 310 -0.48 -33.18 20.50
N VAL A 311 -0.41 -33.89 21.63
CA VAL A 311 0.64 -33.66 22.65
C VAL A 311 2.00 -34.17 22.14
N LEU A 312 3.01 -33.31 22.18
CA LEU A 312 4.39 -33.63 21.77
C LEU A 312 5.33 -33.81 22.95
N ARG A 313 5.20 -32.96 23.97
CA ARG A 313 6.02 -32.96 25.18
C ARG A 313 5.15 -32.65 26.40
N ARG A 314 5.58 -33.17 27.55
CA ARG A 314 4.98 -32.90 28.86
C ARG A 314 6.08 -32.84 29.91
N GLU A 315 5.93 -31.97 30.89
CA GLU A 315 6.79 -31.91 32.06
C GLU A 315 5.94 -31.97 33.33
N PHE A 316 6.14 -33.00 34.13
CA PHE A 316 5.58 -33.13 35.47
C PHE A 316 6.39 -34.14 36.32
N PRO A 317 6.72 -33.83 37.58
CA PRO A 317 6.52 -32.53 38.23
C PRO A 317 7.48 -31.47 37.66
N VAL A 318 7.05 -30.22 37.57
CA VAL A 318 7.98 -29.14 37.21
C VAL A 318 8.92 -28.87 38.38
N THR A 319 10.20 -29.15 38.17
CA THR A 319 11.25 -29.05 39.22
C THR A 319 12.03 -27.73 39.18
N ALA A 320 12.03 -27.03 38.04
CA ALA A 320 12.69 -25.74 37.84
C ALA A 320 11.90 -24.89 36.83
N LEU A 321 12.08 -23.56 36.90
CA LEU A 321 11.56 -22.60 35.92
C LEU A 321 12.72 -21.81 35.30
N PRO A 322 12.66 -21.49 33.99
CA PRO A 322 11.62 -21.91 33.05
C PRO A 322 11.64 -23.42 32.76
N VAL A 323 10.48 -23.96 32.35
CA VAL A 323 10.42 -25.30 31.74
C VAL A 323 10.95 -25.18 30.32
N HIS A 324 12.06 -25.85 30.06
CA HIS A 324 12.75 -25.77 28.78
C HIS A 324 12.31 -26.87 27.82
N PHE A 325 12.00 -26.50 26.58
CA PHE A 325 11.72 -27.43 25.50
C PHE A 325 12.55 -27.09 24.26
N ASP A 326 13.19 -28.09 23.67
CA ASP A 326 13.73 -28.01 22.31
C ASP A 326 12.73 -28.65 21.33
N LEU A 327 12.29 -27.87 20.35
CA LEU A 327 11.22 -28.24 19.42
C LEU A 327 11.53 -27.78 18.00
N GLN A 328 11.03 -28.51 17.01
CA GLN A 328 11.13 -28.09 15.61
C GLN A 328 10.46 -26.72 15.40
N PRO A 329 10.98 -25.82 14.55
CA PRO A 329 10.44 -24.48 14.46
C PRO A 329 9.02 -24.49 13.87
N ARG A 330 7.97 -24.31 14.67
CA ARG A 330 6.55 -24.42 14.27
C ARG A 330 5.64 -23.65 15.22
N THR A 331 4.35 -23.62 14.88
CA THR A 331 3.30 -23.14 15.77
C THR A 331 2.95 -24.20 16.81
N TYR A 332 2.97 -23.85 18.08
CA TYR A 332 2.63 -24.73 19.20
C TYR A 332 1.55 -24.13 20.09
N SER A 333 0.81 -24.99 20.78
CA SER A 333 -0.01 -24.62 21.92
C SER A 333 0.49 -25.23 23.22
N ILE A 334 0.53 -24.39 24.25
CA ILE A 334 0.99 -24.71 25.59
C ILE A 334 -0.22 -24.71 26.51
N ARG A 335 -0.39 -25.79 27.25
CA ARG A 335 -1.48 -26.01 28.22
C ARG A 335 -0.88 -26.37 29.57
N THR A 336 -1.66 -26.10 30.61
CA THR A 336 -1.31 -26.50 31.98
C THR A 336 -2.43 -27.31 32.59
N SER A 337 -2.08 -28.34 33.35
CA SER A 337 -3.01 -29.10 34.18
C SER A 337 -2.53 -29.02 35.63
N THR A 338 -3.39 -28.58 36.55
CA THR A 338 -3.03 -28.46 37.97
C THR A 338 -4.28 -28.58 38.86
N PRO A 339 -4.20 -29.17 40.07
CA PRO A 339 -5.39 -29.42 40.89
C PRO A 339 -6.09 -28.16 41.44
N ASP A 340 -5.32 -27.19 41.96
CA ASP A 340 -5.85 -26.05 42.74
C ASP A 340 -5.88 -24.72 41.95
N PHE A 341 -5.30 -24.72 40.75
CA PHE A 341 -5.19 -23.54 39.89
C PHE A 341 -5.76 -23.84 38.50
N ARG A 342 -5.99 -22.79 37.72
CA ARG A 342 -6.23 -22.90 36.28
C ARG A 342 -5.44 -21.82 35.57
N SER A 343 -5.06 -22.06 34.32
CA SER A 343 -4.49 -21.02 33.49
C SER A 343 -5.53 -19.93 33.20
N GLU A 344 -5.09 -18.67 33.14
CA GLU A 344 -5.94 -17.52 32.76
C GLU A 344 -6.52 -17.70 31.35
N LYS A 345 -5.73 -18.29 30.44
CA LYS A 345 -6.14 -18.65 29.08
C LYS A 345 -6.25 -20.17 28.97
N ARG A 346 -7.20 -20.64 28.14
CA ARG A 346 -7.37 -22.07 27.83
C ARG A 346 -6.10 -22.72 27.28
N TYR A 347 -5.34 -21.95 26.50
CA TYR A 347 -4.04 -22.30 25.96
C TYR A 347 -3.23 -21.02 25.73
N TYR A 348 -1.92 -21.17 25.59
CA TYR A 348 -1.02 -20.12 25.11
C TYR A 348 -0.41 -20.59 23.79
N GLN A 349 -0.53 -19.77 22.74
CA GLN A 349 0.05 -20.09 21.44
C GLN A 349 1.39 -19.40 21.25
N VAL A 350 2.29 -20.08 20.56
CA VAL A 350 3.61 -19.54 20.20
C VAL A 350 3.97 -19.94 18.77
N ASP A 351 4.34 -18.95 17.96
CA ASP A 351 5.04 -19.15 16.68
C ASP A 351 6.53 -19.35 16.99
N LEU A 352 6.95 -20.59 17.24
CA LEU A 352 8.32 -20.89 17.65
C LEU A 352 9.24 -20.99 16.42
N TYR A 353 9.66 -19.85 15.86
CA TYR A 353 10.61 -19.80 14.73
C TYR A 353 12.00 -19.24 15.09
N GLY A 354 12.14 -18.81 16.34
CA GLY A 354 13.37 -18.44 17.03
C GLY A 354 13.15 -18.64 18.53
N PRO A 355 14.19 -18.52 19.38
CA PRO A 355 14.05 -18.71 20.81
C PRO A 355 12.93 -17.84 21.38
N ALA A 356 12.05 -18.43 22.18
CA ALA A 356 10.88 -17.75 22.71
C ALA A 356 10.64 -18.09 24.18
N GLU A 357 10.15 -17.09 24.90
CA GLU A 357 9.71 -17.23 26.29
C GLU A 357 8.19 -17.04 26.37
N VAL A 358 7.50 -17.91 27.10
CA VAL A 358 6.06 -17.80 27.35
C VAL A 358 5.81 -17.80 28.85
N SER A 359 5.19 -16.74 29.35
CA SER A 359 4.74 -16.66 30.74
C SER A 359 3.26 -17.04 30.85
N ILE A 360 2.99 -18.13 31.56
CA ILE A 360 1.63 -18.62 31.80
C ILE A 360 1.17 -18.15 33.18
N LYS A 361 0.16 -17.29 33.15
CA LYS A 361 -0.51 -16.82 34.36
C LYS A 361 -1.55 -17.82 34.83
N MET A 362 -1.43 -18.20 36.10
CA MET A 362 -2.26 -19.15 36.82
C MET A 362 -3.11 -18.40 37.84
N VAL A 363 -4.41 -18.72 37.87
CA VAL A 363 -5.38 -18.14 38.82
C VAL A 363 -5.95 -19.24 39.71
N PRO A 364 -6.30 -18.95 40.98
CA PRO A 364 -6.92 -19.94 41.86
C PRO A 364 -8.20 -20.55 41.25
N GLY A 365 -8.33 -21.87 41.30
CA GLY A 365 -9.50 -22.59 40.79
C GLY A 365 -10.71 -22.41 41.70
N THR A 366 -11.67 -21.55 41.32
CA THR A 366 -12.95 -21.45 42.04
C THR A 366 -13.93 -22.53 41.58
N GLY A 367 -13.98 -23.66 42.29
CA GLY A 367 -15.06 -24.66 42.17
C GLY A 367 -14.91 -25.69 41.04
N TYR A 368 -15.52 -26.85 41.28
CA TYR A 368 -15.55 -28.06 40.43
C TYR A 368 -15.87 -27.78 38.96
N SER A 369 -14.86 -27.39 38.19
CA SER A 369 -14.90 -27.46 36.74
C SER A 369 -14.16 -28.75 36.39
N THR A 370 -14.84 -29.70 35.74
CA THR A 370 -14.19 -30.91 35.21
C THR A 370 -12.93 -30.49 34.45
N PRO A 371 -11.75 -31.06 34.75
CA PRO A 371 -10.55 -30.83 33.96
C PRO A 371 -10.90 -31.12 32.51
N VAL A 372 -10.79 -30.13 31.63
CA VAL A 372 -10.80 -30.39 30.19
C VAL A 372 -9.61 -31.32 29.98
N SER A 373 -9.86 -32.61 29.69
CA SER A 373 -8.80 -33.59 29.47
C SER A 373 -7.76 -32.99 28.52
N PRO A 374 -6.52 -32.72 28.97
CA PRO A 374 -5.53 -32.08 28.12
C PRO A 374 -5.06 -33.00 26.97
N SER A 375 -5.51 -34.27 26.95
CA SER A 375 -5.13 -35.32 26.01
C SER A 375 -5.88 -35.31 24.67
N SER A 376 -6.98 -34.57 24.53
CA SER A 376 -7.65 -34.45 23.22
C SER A 376 -6.84 -33.49 22.34
N GLY A 377 -6.04 -34.04 21.42
CA GLY A 377 -5.36 -33.24 20.41
C GLY A 377 -6.34 -32.36 19.62
N VAL A 378 -5.84 -31.29 18.99
CA VAL A 378 -6.64 -30.33 18.21
C VAL A 378 -7.56 -31.03 17.20
N SER A 379 -7.08 -32.14 16.64
CA SER A 379 -7.78 -32.95 15.63
C SER A 379 -8.62 -34.11 16.17
N LYS A 380 -8.67 -34.41 17.48
CA LYS A 380 -9.40 -35.59 17.98
C LYS A 380 -10.46 -35.21 19.00
N SER A 381 -11.74 -35.40 18.64
CA SER A 381 -12.80 -35.55 19.64
C SER A 381 -12.56 -36.83 20.47
N VAL A 382 -13.20 -36.90 21.63
CA VAL A 382 -13.20 -38.09 22.50
C VAL A 382 -13.60 -39.37 21.73
N ASP A 383 -14.42 -39.23 20.67
CA ASP A 383 -14.96 -40.33 19.86
C ASP A 383 -14.22 -40.56 18.53
N GLY A 384 -13.10 -39.85 18.28
CA GLY A 384 -12.28 -40.03 17.07
C GLY A 384 -12.83 -39.38 15.78
N ASN A 385 -14.06 -38.83 15.80
CA ASN A 385 -14.63 -38.06 14.69
C ASN A 385 -14.18 -36.58 14.76
N THR A 386 -13.66 -36.04 13.66
CA THR A 386 -13.37 -34.60 13.51
C THR A 386 -14.62 -33.84 13.09
N ALA A 387 -15.25 -33.14 14.03
CA ALA A 387 -16.28 -32.15 13.71
C ALA A 387 -15.63 -30.85 13.23
N THR A 388 -16.21 -30.20 12.21
CA THR A 388 -15.76 -28.87 11.77
C THR A 388 -15.99 -27.83 12.85
N ALA A 389 -15.05 -26.91 13.01
CA ALA A 389 -15.20 -25.71 13.83
C ALA A 389 -15.93 -24.60 13.07
N SER A 390 -16.35 -23.56 13.79
CA SER A 390 -16.80 -22.30 13.23
C SER A 390 -16.04 -21.13 13.83
N VAL A 391 -15.85 -20.07 13.05
CA VAL A 391 -15.17 -18.86 13.48
C VAL A 391 -15.93 -17.62 13.01
N LEU A 392 -16.21 -16.73 13.97
CA LEU A 392 -16.64 -15.36 13.75
C LEU A 392 -15.48 -14.44 14.14
N MET A 393 -15.00 -13.67 13.20
CA MET A 393 -13.93 -12.69 13.35
C MET A 393 -14.51 -11.30 13.14
N ARG A 394 -14.24 -10.36 14.05
CA ARG A 394 -14.75 -8.99 14.00
C ARG A 394 -13.64 -7.98 14.22
N SER A 395 -13.82 -6.78 13.66
CA SER A 395 -13.10 -5.58 14.05
C SER A 395 -14.07 -4.59 14.70
N HIS A 396 -13.56 -3.74 15.58
CA HIS A 396 -14.32 -2.58 16.06
C HIS A 396 -14.62 -1.61 14.91
N ASP A 397 -13.79 -1.60 13.86
CA ASP A 397 -13.98 -0.76 12.69
C ASP A 397 -14.71 -1.52 11.56
N PRO A 398 -15.92 -1.11 11.16
CA PRO A 398 -16.68 -1.78 10.11
C PRO A 398 -16.04 -1.69 8.71
N LEU A 399 -15.02 -0.84 8.51
CA LEU A 399 -14.29 -0.72 7.23
C LEU A 399 -12.95 -1.49 7.24
N ALA A 400 -12.57 -2.10 8.36
CA ALA A 400 -11.32 -2.85 8.45
C ALA A 400 -11.30 -4.02 7.47
N TYR A 401 -10.22 -4.14 6.69
CA TYR A 401 -10.01 -5.30 5.83
C TYR A 401 -9.45 -6.46 6.63
N LEU A 402 -10.17 -7.57 6.59
CA LEU A 402 -9.93 -8.76 7.39
C LEU A 402 -9.52 -9.91 6.47
N GLU A 403 -8.58 -10.72 6.91
CA GLU A 403 -8.13 -11.96 6.27
C GLU A 403 -8.14 -13.09 7.30
N LEU A 404 -8.82 -14.20 6.97
CA LEU A 404 -8.67 -15.47 7.66
C LEU A 404 -7.68 -16.31 6.87
N LEU A 405 -6.56 -16.68 7.50
CA LEU A 405 -5.54 -17.51 6.88
C LEU A 405 -5.34 -18.82 7.64
N ASP A 406 -4.91 -19.86 6.92
CA ASP A 406 -4.40 -21.07 7.56
C ASP A 406 -3.06 -20.81 8.29
N ASN A 407 -2.55 -21.82 8.99
CA ASN A 407 -1.29 -21.73 9.72
C ASN A 407 -0.08 -21.36 8.84
N SER A 408 -0.10 -21.75 7.56
CA SER A 408 0.96 -21.50 6.59
C SER A 408 0.87 -20.14 5.90
N GLY A 409 -0.16 -19.34 6.22
CA GLY A 409 -0.39 -18.02 5.63
C GLY A 409 -1.11 -18.05 4.28
N THR A 410 -1.81 -19.13 3.93
CA THR A 410 -2.73 -19.15 2.79
C THR A 410 -4.05 -18.47 3.17
N THR A 411 -4.49 -17.51 2.37
CA THR A 411 -5.78 -16.83 2.56
C THR A 411 -6.94 -17.78 2.28
N ILE A 412 -7.81 -17.99 3.28
CA ILE A 412 -9.05 -18.79 3.20
C ILE A 412 -10.25 -17.91 2.87
N GLU A 413 -10.34 -16.75 3.51
CA GLU A 413 -11.39 -15.77 3.28
C GLU A 413 -10.88 -14.37 3.54
N THR A 414 -11.47 -13.41 2.84
CA THR A 414 -11.28 -11.98 3.08
C THR A 414 -12.64 -11.32 3.28
N GLY A 415 -12.71 -10.30 4.12
CA GLY A 415 -13.96 -9.60 4.42
C GLY A 415 -13.73 -8.18 4.93
N ILE A 416 -14.81 -7.44 5.14
CA ILE A 416 -14.78 -6.06 5.63
C ILE A 416 -15.56 -5.99 6.94
N GLY A 417 -14.90 -5.56 8.02
CA GLY A 417 -15.46 -5.41 9.36
C GLY A 417 -15.72 -6.73 10.10
N GLN A 418 -16.16 -7.77 9.38
CA GLN A 418 -16.38 -9.11 9.92
C GLN A 418 -16.18 -10.22 8.88
N ILE A 419 -15.83 -11.41 9.37
CA ILE A 419 -15.80 -12.66 8.62
C ILE A 419 -16.51 -13.73 9.44
N TYR A 420 -17.43 -14.46 8.82
CA TYR A 420 -18.06 -15.63 9.43
C TYR A 420 -17.83 -16.87 8.57
N ARG A 421 -17.10 -17.84 9.12
CA ARG A 421 -16.92 -19.16 8.53
C ARG A 421 -17.57 -20.24 9.40
N PRO A 422 -18.72 -20.81 8.98
CA PRO A 422 -19.44 -21.81 9.76
C PRO A 422 -18.77 -23.19 9.75
N ARG A 423 -17.89 -23.48 8.79
CA ARG A 423 -17.22 -24.78 8.65
C ARG A 423 -15.75 -24.58 8.30
N VAL A 424 -14.89 -24.89 9.27
CA VAL A 424 -13.44 -24.82 9.16
C VAL A 424 -12.85 -26.10 9.77
N LYS A 425 -11.75 -26.62 9.21
CA LYS A 425 -11.05 -27.78 9.81
C LYS A 425 -10.53 -27.37 11.20
N PRO A 426 -10.55 -28.24 12.21
CA PRO A 426 -9.83 -27.95 13.45
C PRO A 426 -8.35 -27.70 13.17
N GLY A 427 -7.74 -26.72 13.84
CA GLY A 427 -6.34 -26.40 13.66
C GLY A 427 -5.94 -24.97 14.04
N PHE A 428 -4.76 -24.57 13.59
CA PHE A 428 -4.19 -23.24 13.81
C PHE A 428 -4.53 -22.32 12.65
N TYR A 429 -4.98 -21.12 12.99
CA TYR A 429 -5.39 -20.09 12.06
C TYR A 429 -4.76 -18.76 12.43
N ARG A 430 -4.55 -17.92 11.41
CA ARG A 430 -4.08 -16.55 11.54
C ARG A 430 -5.25 -15.64 11.17
N LEU A 431 -5.68 -14.82 12.10
CA LEU A 431 -6.70 -13.79 11.87
C LEU A 431 -5.96 -12.47 11.71
N ARG A 432 -6.11 -11.82 10.56
CA ARG A 432 -5.32 -10.64 10.24
C ARG A 432 -6.21 -9.48 9.84
N LEU A 433 -5.91 -8.32 10.38
CA LEU A 433 -6.43 -7.03 9.95
C LEU A 433 -5.33 -6.32 9.14
N ARG A 434 -5.68 -5.69 8.02
CA ARG A 434 -4.76 -4.81 7.29
C ARG A 434 -5.19 -3.36 7.32
N THR A 435 -4.25 -2.47 7.60
CA THR A 435 -4.45 -1.01 7.42
C THR A 435 -4.58 -0.67 5.92
N PRO A 436 -5.07 0.52 5.55
CA PRO A 436 -5.08 0.97 4.15
C PRO A 436 -3.69 0.92 3.46
N GLU A 437 -2.63 1.16 4.22
CA GLU A 437 -1.23 1.08 3.77
C GLU A 437 -0.77 -0.38 3.60
N GLY A 438 -1.56 -1.35 4.04
CA GLY A 438 -1.29 -2.78 3.95
C GLY A 438 -0.44 -3.34 5.09
N ILE A 439 -0.30 -2.60 6.20
CA ILE A 439 0.40 -3.08 7.40
C ILE A 439 -0.47 -4.15 8.07
N PRO A 440 0.05 -5.37 8.30
CA PRO A 440 -0.72 -6.45 8.91
C PRO A 440 -0.70 -6.36 10.44
N HIS A 441 -1.86 -6.53 11.07
CA HIS A 441 -1.99 -6.82 12.50
C HIS A 441 -2.64 -8.19 12.65
N GLU A 442 -1.88 -9.15 13.16
CA GLU A 442 -2.25 -10.56 13.16
C GLU A 442 -2.42 -11.13 14.57
N ARG A 443 -3.39 -12.03 14.73
CA ARG A 443 -3.63 -12.83 15.92
C ARG A 443 -3.69 -14.31 15.57
N LEU A 444 -2.92 -15.12 16.29
CA LEU A 444 -2.98 -16.58 16.24
C LEU A 444 -4.16 -17.10 17.04
N VAL A 445 -4.85 -18.12 16.49
CA VAL A 445 -5.96 -18.82 17.14
C VAL A 445 -5.90 -20.31 16.87
N GLU A 446 -6.24 -21.09 17.88
CA GLU A 446 -6.47 -22.53 17.78
C GLU A 446 -7.98 -22.80 17.81
N LEU A 447 -8.47 -23.57 16.83
CA LEU A 447 -9.83 -24.05 16.74
C LEU A 447 -9.88 -25.56 16.98
N SER A 448 -10.57 -25.98 18.03
CA SER A 448 -10.77 -27.40 18.35
C SER A 448 -11.89 -28.03 17.52
N SER A 449 -11.94 -29.36 17.47
CA SER A 449 -13.06 -30.11 16.88
C SER A 449 -14.42 -29.68 17.44
N GLY A 450 -15.29 -29.15 16.58
CA GLY A 450 -16.63 -28.67 16.94
C GLY A 450 -16.69 -27.33 17.69
N GLU A 451 -15.56 -26.63 17.83
CA GLU A 451 -15.52 -25.33 18.51
C GLU A 451 -16.19 -24.23 17.70
N SER A 452 -16.89 -23.32 18.38
CA SER A 452 -17.38 -22.07 17.80
C SER A 452 -16.66 -20.91 18.48
N ALA A 453 -15.78 -20.25 17.72
CA ALA A 453 -15.00 -19.12 18.22
C ALA A 453 -15.60 -17.79 17.76
N ASP A 454 -15.70 -16.82 18.67
CA ASP A 454 -16.09 -15.44 18.38
C ASP A 454 -14.98 -14.50 18.87
N ILE A 455 -14.32 -13.82 17.94
CA ILE A 455 -13.05 -13.16 18.17
C ILE A 455 -13.09 -11.76 17.58
N THR A 456 -12.88 -10.77 18.45
CA THR A 456 -12.60 -9.39 18.03
C THR A 456 -11.10 -9.17 17.97
N LEU A 457 -10.61 -8.61 16.86
CA LEU A 457 -9.21 -8.21 16.70
C LEU A 457 -8.94 -6.86 17.35
N ASP A 458 -7.75 -6.75 17.94
CA ASP A 458 -7.24 -5.51 18.50
C ASP A 458 -7.00 -4.47 17.40
N ALA A 459 -7.17 -3.19 17.74
CA ALA A 459 -6.94 -2.08 16.83
C ALA A 459 -5.44 -1.88 16.58
N PRO A 460 -4.99 -1.74 15.31
CA PRO A 460 -3.61 -1.40 14.98
C PRO A 460 -3.19 -0.07 15.61
N PRO A 461 -1.90 0.12 15.94
CA PRO A 461 -1.39 1.41 16.41
C PRO A 461 -1.86 2.57 15.53
N GLN A 462 -2.32 3.66 16.15
CA GLN A 462 -2.71 4.86 15.42
C GLN A 462 -1.48 5.61 14.89
N THR A 463 -1.69 6.38 13.81
CA THR A 463 -0.66 7.27 13.27
C THR A 463 -0.27 8.29 14.33
N ASP A 464 1.00 8.31 14.70
CA ASP A 464 1.56 9.28 15.64
C ASP A 464 2.14 10.48 14.86
N SER A 465 1.26 11.34 14.36
CA SER A 465 1.65 12.64 13.81
C SER A 465 1.17 13.76 14.75
N GLY A 466 1.97 14.82 14.87
CA GLY A 466 1.72 15.88 15.84
C GLY A 466 0.37 16.58 15.65
N LEU A 467 -0.01 16.90 14.41
CA LEU A 467 -1.26 17.60 14.11
C LEU A 467 -2.49 16.69 14.23
N PHE A 468 -2.43 15.44 13.74
CA PHE A 468 -3.53 14.49 13.89
C PHE A 468 -3.82 14.20 15.37
N THR A 469 -2.77 13.87 16.14
CA THR A 469 -2.90 13.58 17.58
C THR A 469 -3.43 14.79 18.33
N HIS A 470 -2.96 16.00 17.99
CA HIS A 470 -3.47 17.25 18.55
C HIS A 470 -4.98 17.41 18.30
N ILE A 471 -5.42 17.32 17.04
CA ILE A 471 -6.84 17.43 16.65
C ILE A 471 -7.70 16.37 17.36
N ALA A 472 -7.27 15.11 17.31
CA ALA A 472 -8.03 14.01 17.91
C ALA A 472 -8.18 14.19 19.44
N PHE A 473 -7.17 14.74 20.10
CA PHE A 473 -7.19 15.05 21.52
C PHE A 473 -8.07 16.26 21.85
N THR A 474 -7.84 17.42 21.22
CA THR A 474 -8.58 18.66 21.51
C THR A 474 -10.06 18.57 21.15
N SER A 475 -10.42 17.77 20.15
CA SER A 475 -11.81 17.54 19.75
C SER A 475 -12.46 16.33 20.45
N HIS A 476 -11.83 15.77 21.48
CA HIS A 476 -12.36 14.66 22.28
C HIS A 476 -12.80 13.45 21.43
N MET A 477 -11.97 13.06 20.46
CA MET A 477 -12.25 11.92 19.58
C MET A 477 -11.84 10.58 20.21
N TYR A 478 -10.89 10.55 21.14
CA TYR A 478 -10.52 9.34 21.89
C TYR A 478 -11.60 8.97 22.91
N GLN A 479 -12.04 7.69 22.92
CA GLN A 479 -13.11 7.19 23.81
C GLN A 479 -12.64 6.15 24.84
N GLY A 480 -11.34 6.14 25.19
CA GLY A 480 -10.81 5.30 26.27
C GLY A 480 -10.32 3.92 25.84
N GLU A 481 -10.61 3.47 24.62
CA GLU A 481 -9.94 2.30 24.03
C GLU A 481 -8.66 2.76 23.30
N PRO A 482 -7.51 2.09 23.53
CA PRO A 482 -6.27 2.44 22.86
C PRO A 482 -6.43 2.22 21.36
N ASN A 483 -5.86 3.12 20.57
CA ASN A 483 -5.86 3.07 19.11
C ASN A 483 -7.24 3.12 18.42
N ILE A 484 -8.31 3.49 19.11
CA ILE A 484 -9.64 3.66 18.52
C ILE A 484 -10.08 5.10 18.73
N ILE A 485 -10.57 5.73 17.66
CA ILE A 485 -11.15 7.08 17.73
C ILE A 485 -12.59 7.07 17.21
N GLN A 486 -13.40 7.98 17.74
CA GLN A 486 -14.79 8.20 17.33
C GLN A 486 -14.99 9.67 16.96
N PRO A 487 -14.74 10.04 15.68
CA PRO A 487 -14.91 11.42 15.20
C PRO A 487 -16.36 11.87 15.17
N SER A 488 -17.32 10.94 15.04
CA SER A 488 -18.75 11.21 15.20
C SER A 488 -19.50 9.92 15.54
N GLU A 489 -20.62 10.08 16.23
CA GLU A 489 -21.64 9.06 16.50
C GLU A 489 -22.18 8.43 15.21
N ALA A 490 -22.25 9.18 14.11
CA ALA A 490 -22.67 8.66 12.80
C ALA A 490 -21.64 7.72 12.15
N ILE A 491 -20.38 7.75 12.62
CA ILE A 491 -19.29 6.91 12.11
C ILE A 491 -19.05 5.71 13.03
N GLY A 492 -19.21 5.91 14.34
CA GLY A 492 -18.84 4.92 15.35
C GLY A 492 -17.32 4.81 15.56
N PRO A 493 -16.86 3.76 16.24
CA PRO A 493 -15.44 3.51 16.46
C PRO A 493 -14.71 3.27 15.13
N ALA A 494 -13.52 3.84 15.02
CA ALA A 494 -12.70 3.81 13.82
C ALA A 494 -11.23 3.58 14.13
N GLN A 495 -10.56 2.90 13.20
CA GLN A 495 -9.16 2.53 13.29
C GLN A 495 -8.38 3.09 12.09
N SER A 496 -7.05 3.18 12.21
CA SER A 496 -6.14 3.56 11.10
C SER A 496 -6.50 4.90 10.41
N MET A 497 -7.01 5.88 11.16
CA MET A 497 -7.37 7.19 10.59
C MET A 497 -6.12 8.05 10.40
N HIS A 498 -6.11 8.84 9.32
CA HIS A 498 -5.10 9.84 9.04
C HIS A 498 -5.69 11.26 9.14
N LEU A 499 -4.84 12.28 9.13
CA LEU A 499 -5.27 13.67 9.03
C LEU A 499 -6.18 13.91 7.81
N SER A 500 -5.86 13.28 6.67
CA SER A 500 -6.68 13.30 5.46
C SER A 500 -8.10 12.79 5.70
N THR A 501 -8.25 11.71 6.48
CA THR A 501 -9.55 11.17 6.85
C THR A 501 -10.36 12.18 7.67
N ILE A 502 -9.74 12.81 8.67
CA ILE A 502 -10.40 13.81 9.53
C ILE A 502 -10.82 15.04 8.73
N LEU A 503 -9.95 15.54 7.85
CA LEU A 503 -10.26 16.70 7.00
C LEU A 503 -11.36 16.40 5.98
N ALA A 504 -11.35 15.21 5.37
CA ALA A 504 -12.42 14.79 4.46
C ALA A 504 -13.76 14.72 5.19
N LEU A 505 -13.79 14.09 6.37
CA LEU A 505 -14.98 14.00 7.21
C LEU A 505 -15.48 15.38 7.66
N ALA A 506 -14.58 16.27 8.06
CA ALA A 506 -14.94 17.62 8.48
C ALA A 506 -15.45 18.45 7.30
N GLY A 507 -14.80 18.39 6.14
CA GLY A 507 -15.25 19.02 4.90
C GLY A 507 -16.64 18.52 4.46
N GLY A 508 -16.93 17.24 4.64
CA GLY A 508 -18.29 16.71 4.41
C GLY A 508 -19.29 17.21 5.45
N ALA A 509 -18.95 17.09 6.74
CA ALA A 509 -19.85 17.43 7.84
C ALA A 509 -20.29 18.90 7.78
N VAL A 510 -19.35 19.84 7.58
CA VAL A 510 -19.70 21.27 7.53
C VAL A 510 -20.59 21.64 6.33
N ASN A 511 -20.63 20.81 5.28
CA ASN A 511 -21.36 21.06 4.04
C ASN A 511 -22.65 20.25 3.90
N GLU A 512 -23.10 19.58 4.97
CA GLU A 512 -24.41 18.92 5.00
C GLU A 512 -25.25 19.38 6.20
N ASP A 513 -26.56 19.19 6.07
CA ASP A 513 -27.57 19.60 7.04
C ASP A 513 -27.95 18.45 8.00
N SER A 514 -26.96 17.81 8.63
CA SER A 514 -27.20 16.81 9.68
C SER A 514 -26.84 17.33 11.07
N SER A 515 -27.55 16.84 12.09
CA SER A 515 -27.24 17.10 13.51
C SER A 515 -25.99 16.35 14.01
N TYR A 516 -25.43 15.46 13.18
CA TYR A 516 -24.22 14.71 13.48
C TYR A 516 -22.95 15.51 13.13
N GLY A 517 -21.79 14.95 13.51
CA GLY A 517 -20.49 15.56 13.19
C GLY A 517 -20.13 16.77 14.06
N GLY A 518 -20.73 16.95 15.24
CA GLY A 518 -20.44 18.09 16.13
C GLY A 518 -18.93 18.29 16.41
N LYS A 519 -18.20 17.20 16.69
CA LYS A 519 -16.73 17.24 16.90
C LYS A 519 -15.96 17.69 15.65
N LEU A 520 -16.44 17.29 14.48
CA LEU A 520 -15.84 17.64 13.17
C LEU A 520 -16.13 19.11 12.80
N ARG A 521 -17.35 19.59 13.06
CA ARG A 521 -17.72 21.01 12.89
C ARG A 521 -16.95 21.91 13.86
N GLY A 522 -16.61 21.38 15.04
CA GLY A 522 -15.77 22.06 16.03
C GLY A 522 -14.33 22.32 15.61
N LEU A 523 -13.87 21.82 14.46
CA LEU A 523 -12.53 22.12 13.93
C LEU A 523 -12.39 23.53 13.35
N GLY A 524 -13.48 24.30 13.22
CA GLY A 524 -13.44 25.67 12.71
C GLY A 524 -13.40 25.80 11.18
N ILE A 525 -13.44 24.68 10.44
CA ILE A 525 -13.59 24.69 8.98
C ILE A 525 -14.93 25.34 8.63
N THR A 526 -14.91 26.31 7.72
CA THR A 526 -16.11 27.03 7.29
C THR A 526 -16.76 26.29 6.14
N SER A 527 -18.10 26.20 6.12
CA SER A 527 -18.81 25.58 5.01
C SER A 527 -18.63 26.37 3.71
N PHE A 528 -18.76 25.66 2.58
CA PHE A 528 -18.75 26.23 1.23
C PHE A 528 -19.79 27.34 1.10
N ARG A 529 -21.05 27.07 1.47
CA ARG A 529 -22.16 28.04 1.37
C ARG A 529 -21.99 29.27 2.25
N ASN A 530 -21.31 29.16 3.39
CA ASN A 530 -21.03 30.33 4.22
C ASN A 530 -20.02 31.30 3.55
N ILE A 531 -19.14 30.78 2.66
CA ILE A 531 -18.16 31.60 1.93
C ILE A 531 -18.70 32.04 0.57
N ALA A 532 -19.32 31.12 -0.18
CA ALA A 532 -19.82 31.35 -1.53
C ALA A 532 -21.22 32.00 -1.58
N GLY A 533 -21.96 31.99 -0.47
CA GLY A 533 -23.36 32.42 -0.40
C GLY A 533 -24.33 31.23 -0.36
N GLU A 534 -25.48 31.40 0.27
CA GLU A 534 -26.47 30.34 0.50
C GLU A 534 -27.05 29.76 -0.81
N GLU A 535 -27.14 30.58 -1.87
CA GLU A 535 -27.65 30.19 -3.18
C GLU A 535 -26.62 29.44 -4.05
N ALA A 536 -25.37 29.34 -3.61
CA ALA A 536 -24.33 28.66 -4.37
C ALA A 536 -24.63 27.15 -4.48
N THR A 537 -24.85 26.69 -5.72
CA THR A 537 -25.21 25.28 -6.01
C THR A 537 -24.05 24.44 -6.52
N SER A 538 -22.94 25.05 -6.91
CA SER A 538 -21.75 24.35 -7.39
C SER A 538 -20.49 25.15 -7.08
N GLY A 539 -19.38 24.44 -6.89
CA GLY A 539 -18.12 25.06 -6.52
C GLY A 539 -17.05 24.08 -6.10
N MET A 540 -15.97 24.61 -5.56
CA MET A 540 -14.82 23.86 -5.07
C MET A 540 -14.40 24.37 -3.69
N GLN A 541 -14.06 23.43 -2.81
CA GLN A 541 -13.43 23.70 -1.53
C GLN A 541 -12.15 22.87 -1.42
N ILE A 542 -11.07 23.50 -0.98
CA ILE A 542 -9.78 22.86 -0.75
C ILE A 542 -9.45 22.98 0.74
N LEU A 543 -9.10 21.86 1.36
CA LEU A 543 -8.64 21.80 2.75
C LEU A 543 -7.18 21.36 2.78
N PHE A 544 -6.35 22.11 3.50
CA PHE A 544 -4.93 21.86 3.68
C PHE A 544 -4.64 21.39 5.09
N GLY A 545 -3.77 20.40 5.23
CA GLY A 545 -3.22 19.96 6.52
C GLY A 545 -1.72 19.73 6.44
N ASN A 546 -0.95 20.35 7.32
CA ASN A 546 0.51 20.24 7.32
C ASN A 546 1.02 19.67 8.65
N GLU A 547 1.59 18.47 8.61
CA GLU A 547 2.10 17.74 9.79
C GLU A 547 3.57 18.01 10.10
N VAL A 548 4.23 18.91 9.36
CA VAL A 548 5.63 19.26 9.63
C VAL A 548 5.73 20.03 10.95
N THR A 549 6.59 19.55 11.85
CA THR A 549 6.57 19.80 13.30
C THR A 549 6.93 21.21 13.78
N ALA A 550 7.47 22.09 12.94
CA ALA A 550 7.86 23.44 13.38
C ALA A 550 6.71 24.44 13.13
N PRO A 551 5.94 24.88 14.14
CA PRO A 551 4.72 25.67 13.93
C PRO A 551 4.96 26.98 13.15
N ALA A 552 6.09 27.66 13.43
CA ALA A 552 6.50 28.86 12.72
C ALA A 552 6.83 28.61 11.24
N PHE A 553 7.22 27.39 10.87
CA PHE A 553 7.40 26.99 9.47
C PHE A 553 6.06 26.64 8.83
N THR A 554 5.15 26.01 9.58
CA THR A 554 3.85 25.52 9.11
C THR A 554 2.94 26.65 8.59
N ASP A 555 2.77 27.73 9.35
CA ASP A 555 1.87 28.82 8.95
C ASP A 555 2.46 29.65 7.81
N ASN A 556 3.78 29.85 7.82
CA ASN A 556 4.49 30.50 6.71
C ASN A 556 4.37 29.69 5.43
N TYR A 557 4.45 28.36 5.52
CA TYR A 557 4.29 27.46 4.38
C TYR A 557 2.89 27.58 3.77
N LEU A 558 1.83 27.47 4.58
CA LEU A 558 0.45 27.57 4.09
C LEU A 558 0.13 28.97 3.55
N SER A 559 0.63 30.02 4.20
CA SER A 559 0.46 31.41 3.73
C SER A 559 1.15 31.66 2.38
N ALA A 560 2.21 30.93 2.06
CA ALA A 560 2.93 31.06 0.81
C ALA A 560 2.32 30.24 -0.35
N VAL A 561 1.29 29.43 -0.08
CA VAL A 561 0.56 28.69 -1.13
C VAL A 561 -0.21 29.66 -2.02
N ARG A 562 -0.10 29.48 -3.35
CA ARG A 562 -0.89 30.23 -4.33
C ARG A 562 -1.77 29.28 -5.14
N LEU A 563 -3.01 29.67 -5.33
CA LEU A 563 -4.03 28.86 -5.99
C LEU A 563 -4.66 29.66 -7.13
N ARG A 564 -4.79 29.03 -8.30
CA ARG A 564 -5.45 29.62 -9.48
C ARG A 564 -6.45 28.63 -10.02
N CYS A 565 -7.65 29.09 -10.34
CA CYS A 565 -8.68 28.28 -10.95
C CYS A 565 -9.26 29.01 -12.16
N TRP A 566 -9.42 28.33 -13.28
CA TRP A 566 -9.97 28.91 -14.51
C TRP A 566 -10.69 27.85 -15.35
N GLY A 567 -11.63 28.29 -16.20
CA GLY A 567 -12.31 27.39 -17.13
C GLY A 567 -11.33 26.79 -18.13
N ILE A 568 -11.52 25.52 -18.51
CA ILE A 568 -10.55 24.75 -19.29
C ILE A 568 -10.14 25.41 -20.62
N ASP A 569 -11.07 26.14 -21.25
CA ASP A 569 -10.84 26.82 -22.54
C ASP A 569 -10.37 28.29 -22.37
N ARG A 570 -10.04 28.72 -21.14
CA ARG A 570 -9.54 30.06 -20.83
C ARG A 570 -8.03 30.05 -20.54
N GLY A 571 -7.40 31.21 -20.71
CA GLY A 571 -6.01 31.42 -20.31
C GLY A 571 -5.83 31.42 -18.79
N ILE A 572 -4.60 31.16 -18.34
CA ILE A 572 -4.25 31.15 -16.92
C ILE A 572 -4.41 32.57 -16.35
N PRO A 573 -5.18 32.78 -15.27
CA PRO A 573 -5.37 34.10 -14.69
C PRO A 573 -4.10 34.58 -14.00
N ALA A 574 -3.81 35.89 -14.07
CA ALA A 574 -2.69 36.53 -13.38
C ALA A 574 -2.92 36.65 -11.86
N GLU A 575 -4.17 36.68 -11.42
CA GLU A 575 -4.57 36.70 -10.02
C GLU A 575 -4.54 35.31 -9.39
N TYR A 576 -4.12 35.23 -8.12
CA TYR A 576 -4.13 34.01 -7.33
C TYR A 576 -4.86 34.25 -6.01
N ARG A 577 -5.35 33.17 -5.41
CA ARG A 577 -5.86 33.15 -4.04
C ARG A 577 -4.86 32.47 -3.11
N GLN A 578 -4.77 32.94 -1.88
CA GLN A 578 -4.07 32.26 -0.80
C GLN A 578 -5.10 31.52 0.06
N PRO A 579 -4.78 30.35 0.60
CA PRO A 579 -5.67 29.68 1.54
C PRO A 579 -5.76 30.49 2.85
N LEU A 580 -6.95 30.53 3.43
CA LEU A 580 -7.23 31.16 4.71
C LEU A 580 -6.96 30.15 5.83
N HIS A 581 -6.23 30.56 6.86
CA HIS A 581 -6.00 29.72 8.04
C HIS A 581 -7.31 29.40 8.74
N VAL A 582 -7.44 28.16 9.21
CA VAL A 582 -8.55 27.73 10.06
C VAL A 582 -8.26 28.23 11.48
N ALA A 583 -9.21 28.94 12.08
CA ALA A 583 -9.04 29.50 13.42
C ALA A 583 -8.73 28.42 14.46
N ASP A 584 -7.92 28.78 15.47
CA ASP A 584 -7.57 27.95 16.63
C ASP A 584 -6.76 26.66 16.37
N ILE A 585 -6.52 26.28 15.11
CA ILE A 585 -5.71 25.09 14.76
C ILE A 585 -4.61 25.46 13.75
N THR A 586 -3.40 25.68 14.26
CA THR A 586 -2.19 25.87 13.44
C THR A 586 -1.94 24.68 12.52
N GLY A 587 -1.60 24.96 11.26
CA GLY A 587 -1.34 23.92 10.25
C GLY A 587 -2.55 23.46 9.45
N LEU A 588 -3.72 24.07 9.65
CA LEU A 588 -4.89 23.90 8.79
C LEU A 588 -5.21 25.19 8.02
N ALA A 589 -5.54 25.05 6.74
CA ALA A 589 -6.01 26.16 5.92
C ALA A 589 -7.07 25.70 4.91
N GLN A 590 -7.85 26.63 4.38
CA GLN A 590 -8.93 26.35 3.44
C GLN A 590 -9.01 27.39 2.31
N ALA A 591 -9.49 26.99 1.14
CA ALA A 591 -9.78 27.90 0.03
C ALA A 591 -11.06 27.47 -0.69
N THR A 592 -11.83 28.43 -1.21
CA THR A 592 -13.13 28.17 -1.81
C THR A 592 -13.32 28.96 -3.10
N TRP A 593 -14.01 28.36 -4.08
CA TRP A 593 -14.51 29.00 -5.31
C TRP A 593 -15.97 28.63 -5.53
N GLU A 594 -16.84 29.62 -5.69
CA GLU A 594 -18.11 29.43 -6.38
C GLU A 594 -17.82 29.22 -7.88
N MET A 595 -18.49 28.26 -8.51
CA MET A 595 -18.24 27.87 -9.89
C MET A 595 -19.56 27.49 -10.56
N GLU A 596 -19.75 27.93 -11.81
CA GLU A 596 -20.80 27.34 -12.64
C GLU A 596 -20.43 25.91 -13.02
N PRO A 597 -21.39 24.98 -13.18
CA PRO A 597 -21.13 23.63 -13.66
C PRO A 597 -20.30 23.62 -14.95
N GLY A 598 -19.27 22.77 -14.99
CA GLY A 598 -18.36 22.69 -16.13
C GLY A 598 -16.95 22.20 -15.78
N SER A 599 -16.06 22.30 -16.76
CA SER A 599 -14.67 21.84 -16.68
C SER A 599 -13.68 22.97 -16.45
N TYR A 600 -12.81 22.78 -15.47
CA TYR A 600 -11.86 23.77 -14.99
C TYR A 600 -10.47 23.15 -14.81
N LEU A 601 -9.48 24.03 -14.70
CA LEU A 601 -8.12 23.71 -14.34
C LEU A 601 -7.77 24.44 -13.04
N LEU A 602 -7.15 23.72 -12.10
CA LEU A 602 -6.69 24.23 -10.81
C LEU A 602 -5.17 24.13 -10.74
N SER A 603 -4.49 25.26 -10.64
CA SER A 603 -3.07 25.33 -10.30
C SER A 603 -2.88 25.40 -8.80
N ILE A 604 -2.08 24.48 -8.24
CA ILE A 604 -1.61 24.48 -6.86
C ILE A 604 -0.11 24.80 -6.88
N GLU A 605 0.26 25.92 -6.28
CA GLU A 605 1.65 26.40 -6.18
C GLU A 605 2.06 26.34 -4.70
N LEU A 606 2.64 25.21 -4.30
CA LEU A 606 3.22 25.05 -2.95
C LEU A 606 4.62 25.69 -2.90
N PRO A 607 5.05 26.23 -1.75
CA PRO A 607 6.40 26.78 -1.58
C PRO A 607 7.48 25.77 -1.96
N ASP A 608 8.53 26.25 -2.63
CA ASP A 608 9.68 25.45 -3.05
C ASP A 608 9.30 24.23 -3.92
N ARG A 609 8.18 24.31 -4.67
CA ARG A 609 7.73 23.29 -5.61
C ARG A 609 7.40 23.89 -6.96
N MET A 610 7.67 23.16 -8.04
CA MET A 610 7.14 23.53 -9.34
C MET A 610 5.59 23.54 -9.32
N PRO A 611 4.91 24.59 -9.79
CA PRO A 611 3.45 24.65 -9.92
C PRO A 611 2.84 23.48 -10.69
N VAL A 612 1.73 22.95 -10.20
CA VAL A 612 1.00 21.85 -10.85
C VAL A 612 -0.45 22.17 -11.06
N VAL A 613 -0.92 21.81 -12.25
CA VAL A 613 -2.28 22.01 -12.71
C VAL A 613 -3.03 20.69 -12.68
N PHE A 614 -4.28 20.73 -12.25
CA PHE A 614 -5.19 19.61 -12.07
C PHE A 614 -6.50 19.86 -12.82
N PRO A 615 -7.10 18.89 -13.53
CA PRO A 615 -8.46 19.03 -14.04
C PRO A 615 -9.44 18.95 -12.89
N VAL A 616 -10.46 19.80 -12.90
CA VAL A 616 -11.52 19.85 -11.89
C VAL A 616 -12.86 19.92 -12.63
N ALA A 617 -13.83 19.13 -12.19
CA ALA A 617 -15.20 19.21 -12.69
C ALA A 617 -16.10 19.80 -11.60
N ALA A 618 -16.70 20.96 -11.89
CA ALA A 618 -17.78 21.50 -11.09
C ALA A 618 -19.08 20.87 -11.59
N LEU A 619 -19.80 20.15 -10.72
CA LEU A 619 -21.06 19.50 -11.05
C LEU A 619 -22.22 20.23 -10.40
N SER A 620 -23.38 20.21 -11.05
CA SER A 620 -24.61 20.77 -10.49
C SER A 620 -24.93 20.15 -9.11
N ASN A 621 -25.26 20.99 -8.12
CA ASN A 621 -25.63 20.60 -6.76
C ASN A 621 -24.55 19.82 -5.98
N ARG A 622 -23.27 19.93 -6.37
CA ARG A 622 -22.17 19.21 -5.74
C ARG A 622 -20.97 20.11 -5.50
N LEU A 623 -20.18 19.70 -4.52
CA LEU A 623 -18.92 20.35 -4.17
C LEU A 623 -17.76 19.51 -4.68
N SER A 624 -16.86 20.13 -5.45
CA SER A 624 -15.52 19.58 -5.68
C SER A 624 -14.68 19.76 -4.41
N LEU A 625 -14.58 18.72 -3.57
CA LEU A 625 -13.79 18.76 -2.34
C LEU A 625 -12.41 18.14 -2.59
N LEU A 626 -11.37 18.95 -2.38
CA LEU A 626 -9.98 18.51 -2.44
C LEU A 626 -9.34 18.61 -1.05
N VAL A 627 -8.75 17.52 -0.56
CA VAL A 627 -7.95 17.53 0.66
C VAL A 627 -6.48 17.35 0.26
N VAL A 628 -5.64 18.28 0.70
CA VAL A 628 -4.20 18.30 0.45
C VAL A 628 -3.47 18.19 1.78
N THR A 629 -2.79 17.07 2.01
CA THR A 629 -2.00 16.87 3.24
C THR A 629 -0.52 16.81 2.94
N GLN A 630 0.30 17.34 3.85
CA GLN A 630 1.75 17.13 3.86
C GLN A 630 2.12 16.37 5.14
N ASP A 631 2.73 15.20 4.99
CA ASP A 631 3.17 14.40 6.13
C ASP A 631 4.49 14.91 6.74
N ALA A 632 4.92 14.32 7.86
CA ALA A 632 6.17 14.68 8.54
C ALA A 632 7.44 14.44 7.69
N THR A 633 7.36 13.64 6.61
CA THR A 633 8.47 13.42 5.66
C THR A 633 8.49 14.47 4.54
N GLY A 634 7.45 15.31 4.45
CA GLY A 634 7.26 16.32 3.42
C GLY A 634 6.55 15.79 2.17
N VAL A 635 6.08 14.55 2.15
CA VAL A 635 5.28 14.00 1.04
C VAL A 635 3.92 14.66 1.04
N VAL A 636 3.47 15.08 -0.15
CA VAL A 636 2.17 15.73 -0.35
C VAL A 636 1.20 14.74 -0.96
N ASN A 637 0.05 14.54 -0.33
CA ASN A 637 -1.01 13.67 -0.79
C ASN A 637 -2.25 14.49 -1.16
N PHE A 638 -2.96 14.02 -2.19
CA PHE A 638 -4.16 14.66 -2.72
C PHE A 638 -5.32 13.68 -2.67
N PHE A 639 -6.42 14.09 -2.07
CA PHE A 639 -7.64 13.30 -2.00
C PHE A 639 -8.81 14.08 -2.57
N ARG A 640 -9.65 13.41 -3.35
CA ARG A 640 -10.77 14.05 -4.06
C ARG A 640 -12.08 13.41 -3.72
N TYR A 641 -13.10 14.24 -3.68
CA TYR A 641 -14.48 13.87 -3.38
C TYR A 641 -15.45 14.79 -4.15
N LEU A 642 -16.66 14.31 -4.37
CA LEU A 642 -17.75 15.05 -5.01
C LEU A 642 -19.05 14.96 -4.19
N PRO A 643 -19.03 15.34 -2.89
CA PRO A 643 -20.22 15.25 -2.03
C PRO A 643 -21.36 16.13 -2.56
N SER A 644 -22.59 15.66 -2.33
CA SER A 644 -23.79 16.43 -2.65
C SER A 644 -24.00 17.59 -1.67
N LEU A 645 -24.32 18.78 -2.21
CA LEU A 645 -24.76 19.96 -1.46
C LEU A 645 -26.27 19.92 -1.18
N LYS A 646 -26.99 18.93 -1.70
CA LYS A 646 -28.42 18.69 -1.44
C LYS A 646 -28.60 17.36 -0.72
N ASP A 647 -29.69 17.24 0.02
CA ASP A 647 -30.11 15.95 0.53
C ASP A 647 -30.63 15.09 -0.62
N GLU A 648 -29.78 14.16 -1.05
CA GLU A 648 -30.08 13.17 -2.07
C GLU A 648 -30.29 11.81 -1.41
N LEU A 649 -31.35 11.11 -1.82
CA LEU A 649 -31.65 9.74 -1.43
C LEU A 649 -31.47 8.79 -2.62
N PRO A 650 -31.06 7.52 -2.37
CA PRO A 650 -30.64 6.93 -1.10
C PRO A 650 -29.25 7.39 -0.61
N GLY A 651 -29.08 7.40 0.71
CA GLY A 651 -27.78 7.56 1.38
C GLY A 651 -26.93 6.29 1.38
N ASP A 652 -25.81 6.33 2.12
CA ASP A 652 -24.94 5.16 2.30
C ASP A 652 -25.66 4.07 3.11
N PRO A 653 -25.79 2.83 2.60
CA PRO A 653 -26.44 1.74 3.34
C PRO A 653 -25.75 1.36 4.65
N ARG A 654 -24.48 1.74 4.86
CA ARG A 654 -23.77 1.56 6.13
C ARG A 654 -23.98 2.71 7.10
N TYR A 655 -24.39 3.88 6.62
CA TYR A 655 -24.45 5.12 7.38
C TYR A 655 -25.72 5.91 7.02
N GLU A 656 -26.88 5.44 7.47
CA GLU A 656 -28.17 6.09 7.18
C GLU A 656 -28.35 7.43 7.92
N ALA A 657 -27.61 7.63 9.01
CA ALA A 657 -27.79 8.77 9.91
C ALA A 657 -27.22 10.11 9.37
N ALA A 658 -26.23 10.05 8.48
CA ALA A 658 -25.54 11.21 7.91
C ALA A 658 -24.83 10.82 6.59
N ARG A 659 -24.56 11.77 5.69
CA ARG A 659 -23.97 11.46 4.37
C ARG A 659 -22.43 11.55 4.39
N PHE A 660 -21.84 12.47 5.15
CA PHE A 660 -20.39 12.68 5.25
C PHE A 660 -19.56 11.43 5.61
N PRO A 661 -20.04 10.41 6.35
CA PRO A 661 -19.28 9.19 6.61
C PRO A 661 -18.80 8.45 5.35
N VAL A 662 -19.48 8.60 4.20
CA VAL A 662 -19.04 8.01 2.93
C VAL A 662 -17.63 8.50 2.53
N LEU A 663 -17.27 9.73 2.87
CA LEU A 663 -15.98 10.33 2.51
C LEU A 663 -14.82 9.57 3.16
N ARG A 664 -15.03 9.00 4.35
CA ARG A 664 -14.06 8.10 4.98
C ARG A 664 -13.86 6.82 4.18
N ARG A 665 -14.91 6.24 3.61
CA ARG A 665 -14.79 5.04 2.75
C ARG A 665 -13.97 5.36 1.50
N LEU A 666 -14.26 6.51 0.87
CA LEU A 666 -13.52 6.96 -0.29
C LEU A 666 -12.06 7.26 0.02
N GLU A 667 -11.78 7.86 1.17
CA GLU A 667 -10.43 8.13 1.64
C GLU A 667 -9.64 6.82 1.87
N TYR A 668 -10.27 5.82 2.48
CA TYR A 668 -9.71 4.49 2.67
C TYR A 668 -9.37 3.82 1.32
N ILE A 669 -10.29 3.88 0.35
CA ILE A 669 -10.09 3.36 -1.00
C ILE A 669 -8.91 4.06 -1.68
N GLN A 670 -8.84 5.40 -1.61
CA GLN A 670 -7.77 6.19 -2.19
C GLN A 670 -6.40 5.82 -1.59
N ARG A 671 -6.29 5.71 -0.26
CA ARG A 671 -5.06 5.25 0.43
C ARG A 671 -4.62 3.88 -0.03
N SER A 672 -5.56 2.93 -0.09
CA SER A 672 -5.29 1.58 -0.57
C SER A 672 -4.80 1.56 -2.03
N CYS A 673 -5.42 2.37 -2.91
CA CYS A 673 -5.00 2.53 -4.30
C CYS A 673 -3.59 3.12 -4.44
N MET A 674 -3.25 4.14 -3.63
CA MET A 674 -1.94 4.80 -3.66
C MET A 674 -0.78 3.84 -3.35
N VAL A 675 -1.03 2.76 -2.60
CA VAL A 675 -0.02 1.72 -2.30
C VAL A 675 -0.19 0.42 -3.11
N GLY A 676 -1.09 0.39 -4.10
CA GLY A 676 -1.31 -0.77 -4.98
C GLY A 676 -2.16 -1.90 -4.39
N ARG A 677 -2.88 -1.67 -3.28
CA ARG A 677 -3.71 -2.66 -2.58
C ARG A 677 -5.13 -2.70 -3.14
N PHE A 678 -5.26 -3.13 -4.39
CA PHE A 678 -6.52 -3.04 -5.13
C PHE A 678 -7.62 -3.99 -4.65
N GLU A 679 -7.30 -5.19 -4.13
CA GLU A 679 -8.34 -6.09 -3.61
C GLU A 679 -9.04 -5.50 -2.39
N GLN A 680 -8.28 -5.00 -1.43
CA GLN A 680 -8.79 -4.32 -0.23
C GLN A 680 -9.60 -3.06 -0.59
N ALA A 681 -9.10 -2.27 -1.56
CA ALA A 681 -9.81 -1.12 -2.09
C ALA A 681 -11.14 -1.53 -2.74
N TYR A 682 -11.12 -2.59 -3.56
CA TYR A 682 -12.29 -3.11 -4.27
C TYR A 682 -13.35 -3.64 -3.31
N GLN A 683 -12.97 -4.37 -2.26
CA GLN A 683 -13.93 -4.86 -1.27
C GLN A 683 -14.68 -3.72 -0.57
N ASN A 684 -14.02 -2.58 -0.32
CA ASN A 684 -14.66 -1.37 0.20
C ASN A 684 -15.53 -0.64 -0.84
N ALA A 685 -15.11 -0.65 -2.11
CA ALA A 685 -15.79 0.03 -3.22
C ALA A 685 -17.03 -0.75 -3.73
N ARG A 686 -17.06 -2.08 -3.60
CA ARG A 686 -18.06 -2.95 -4.23
C ARG A 686 -19.51 -2.58 -3.92
N GLU A 687 -19.81 -2.23 -2.67
CA GLU A 687 -21.15 -1.78 -2.28
C GLU A 687 -21.48 -0.38 -2.81
N LEU A 688 -20.46 0.48 -2.97
CA LEU A 688 -20.62 1.85 -3.47
C LEU A 688 -20.81 1.90 -4.99
N LEU A 689 -20.35 0.89 -5.74
CA LEU A 689 -20.52 0.79 -7.20
C LEU A 689 -21.99 0.87 -7.64
N ASN A 690 -22.91 0.35 -6.82
CA ASN A 690 -24.35 0.39 -7.07
C ASN A 690 -25.03 1.61 -6.43
N ALA A 691 -24.34 2.34 -5.56
CA ALA A 691 -24.87 3.46 -4.79
C ALA A 691 -24.73 4.79 -5.55
N LYS A 692 -25.39 4.86 -6.72
CA LYS A 692 -25.22 5.90 -7.75
C LYS A 692 -25.39 7.37 -7.31
N TRP A 693 -25.88 7.65 -6.11
CA TRP A 693 -26.27 9.01 -5.67
C TRP A 693 -25.34 9.63 -4.63
N ILE A 694 -24.49 8.84 -3.97
CA ILE A 694 -23.80 9.34 -2.80
C ILE A 694 -22.65 10.28 -3.20
N ASP A 695 -21.69 9.75 -3.96
CA ASP A 695 -20.54 10.49 -4.47
C ASP A 695 -20.06 9.85 -5.80
N PRO A 696 -20.04 10.58 -6.93
CA PRO A 696 -19.56 10.08 -8.22
C PRO A 696 -18.16 9.47 -8.14
N MET A 697 -17.29 9.99 -7.24
CA MET A 697 -15.95 9.48 -7.03
C MET A 697 -15.96 8.00 -6.62
N ALA A 698 -17.02 7.53 -5.95
CA ALA A 698 -17.17 6.12 -5.62
C ALA A 698 -17.31 5.25 -6.88
N GLY A 699 -18.12 5.70 -7.84
CA GLY A 699 -18.30 5.04 -9.13
C GLY A 699 -17.02 5.09 -9.97
N LEU A 700 -16.31 6.22 -9.97
CA LEU A 700 -15.04 6.37 -10.69
C LEU A 700 -13.95 5.45 -10.12
N LEU A 701 -13.70 5.50 -8.81
CA LEU A 701 -12.70 4.67 -8.14
C LEU A 701 -13.04 3.18 -8.24
N GLY A 702 -14.30 2.81 -8.08
CA GLY A 702 -14.75 1.43 -8.23
C GLY A 702 -14.59 0.92 -9.67
N SER A 703 -14.93 1.73 -10.68
CA SER A 703 -14.74 1.37 -12.09
C SER A 703 -13.26 1.25 -12.45
N TYR A 704 -12.42 2.14 -11.93
CA TYR A 704 -10.96 2.01 -12.01
C TYR A 704 -10.50 0.67 -11.43
N LEU A 705 -10.93 0.31 -10.23
CA LEU A 705 -10.57 -0.96 -9.60
C LEU A 705 -11.04 -2.18 -10.42
N LEU A 706 -12.26 -2.13 -10.98
CA LEU A 706 -12.77 -3.17 -11.88
C LEU A 706 -11.86 -3.35 -13.11
N MET A 707 -11.48 -2.26 -13.77
CA MET A 707 -10.58 -2.30 -14.93
C MET A 707 -9.21 -2.87 -14.56
N ARG A 708 -8.65 -2.49 -13.41
CA ARG A 708 -7.32 -2.93 -12.96
C ARG A 708 -7.30 -4.38 -12.52
N LEU A 709 -8.37 -4.85 -11.89
CA LEU A 709 -8.55 -6.25 -11.48
C LEU A 709 -9.02 -7.16 -12.63
N GLY A 710 -9.27 -6.61 -13.83
CA GLY A 710 -9.75 -7.39 -14.97
C GLY A 710 -11.20 -7.87 -14.86
N LYS A 711 -12.00 -7.21 -14.01
CA LYS A 711 -13.44 -7.47 -13.78
C LYS A 711 -14.31 -6.60 -14.68
N SER A 712 -13.97 -6.53 -15.97
CA SER A 712 -14.61 -5.64 -16.94
C SER A 712 -16.09 -6.00 -17.20
N ASP A 713 -16.48 -7.24 -16.94
CA ASP A 713 -17.86 -7.72 -16.98
C ASP A 713 -18.76 -7.04 -15.95
N GLU A 714 -18.21 -6.61 -14.81
CA GLU A 714 -18.94 -5.85 -13.79
C GLU A 714 -19.10 -4.35 -14.13
N LEU A 715 -18.45 -3.84 -15.20
CA LEU A 715 -18.47 -2.40 -15.54
C LEU A 715 -19.80 -1.90 -16.11
N CYS A 716 -20.68 -2.78 -16.60
CA CYS A 716 -21.93 -2.39 -17.27
C CYS A 716 -22.78 -1.42 -16.43
N ILE A 717 -23.04 -1.78 -15.16
CA ILE A 717 -23.91 -0.99 -14.28
C ILE A 717 -23.24 0.33 -13.86
N PRO A 718 -21.98 0.34 -13.36
CA PRO A 718 -21.29 1.58 -13.04
C PRO A 718 -21.14 2.52 -14.23
N ALA A 719 -20.76 2.01 -15.41
CA ALA A 719 -20.60 2.81 -16.62
C ALA A 719 -21.90 3.50 -17.03
N ARG A 720 -23.01 2.76 -17.05
CA ARG A 720 -24.34 3.32 -17.33
C ARG A 720 -24.70 4.39 -16.30
N ASN A 721 -24.62 4.08 -15.01
CA ASN A 721 -24.99 5.01 -13.94
C ASN A 721 -24.17 6.31 -13.99
N LEU A 722 -22.85 6.22 -14.21
CA LEU A 722 -21.97 7.38 -14.35
C LEU A 722 -22.33 8.21 -15.58
N SER A 723 -22.57 7.58 -16.72
CA SER A 723 -22.93 8.31 -17.95
C SER A 723 -24.32 8.96 -17.90
N GLU A 724 -25.30 8.32 -17.26
CA GLU A 724 -26.67 8.83 -17.14
C GLU A 724 -26.80 9.92 -16.08
N CYS A 725 -26.17 9.75 -14.92
CA CYS A 725 -26.33 10.67 -13.78
C CYS A 725 -25.24 11.73 -13.69
N PHE A 726 -24.04 11.44 -14.21
CA PHE A 726 -22.86 12.31 -14.14
C PHE A 726 -22.17 12.42 -15.50
N GLY A 727 -22.98 12.60 -16.55
CA GLY A 727 -22.50 12.80 -17.92
C GLY A 727 -21.69 14.09 -18.12
N GLU A 728 -21.66 14.99 -17.14
CA GLU A 728 -20.79 16.18 -17.13
C GLU A 728 -19.31 15.82 -16.83
N LEU A 729 -19.02 14.60 -16.35
CA LEU A 729 -17.65 14.13 -16.09
C LEU A 729 -17.04 13.49 -17.34
N SER A 730 -15.86 13.96 -17.74
CA SER A 730 -15.04 13.30 -18.77
C SER A 730 -14.80 11.82 -18.47
N ASP A 731 -14.46 11.47 -17.21
CA ASP A 731 -14.21 10.10 -16.77
C ASP A 731 -15.42 9.16 -16.96
N SER A 732 -16.65 9.66 -16.77
CA SER A 732 -17.87 8.86 -16.97
C SER A 732 -17.94 8.32 -18.40
N HIS A 733 -17.57 9.14 -19.38
CA HIS A 733 -17.58 8.75 -20.79
C HIS A 733 -16.39 7.87 -21.17
N VAL A 734 -15.23 8.06 -20.55
CA VAL A 734 -14.09 7.14 -20.73
C VAL A 734 -14.44 5.73 -20.23
N ILE A 735 -15.06 5.63 -19.05
CA ILE A 735 -15.50 4.35 -18.48
C ILE A 735 -16.57 3.71 -19.37
N ALA A 736 -17.52 4.48 -19.88
CA ALA A 736 -18.49 4.00 -20.86
C ALA A 736 -17.83 3.51 -22.16
N ALA A 737 -16.81 4.21 -22.64
CA ALA A 737 -16.07 3.82 -23.84
C ALA A 737 -15.30 2.51 -23.66
N GLU A 738 -14.63 2.32 -22.51
CA GLU A 738 -13.94 1.08 -22.18
C GLU A 738 -14.89 -0.10 -22.05
N TYR A 739 -16.09 0.11 -21.48
CA TYR A 739 -17.14 -0.91 -21.43
C TYR A 739 -17.61 -1.29 -22.84
N GLU A 740 -17.99 -0.31 -23.67
CA GLU A 740 -18.48 -0.53 -25.04
C GLU A 740 -17.41 -1.21 -25.92
N ALA A 741 -16.14 -0.80 -25.81
CA ALA A 741 -15.02 -1.44 -26.49
C ALA A 741 -14.81 -2.88 -26.00
N GLY A 742 -15.00 -3.13 -24.70
CA GLY A 742 -14.88 -4.46 -24.09
C GLY A 742 -15.92 -5.46 -24.60
N ILE A 743 -17.13 -4.99 -24.96
CA ILE A 743 -18.19 -5.82 -25.55
C ILE A 743 -18.20 -5.80 -27.09
N GLY A 744 -17.24 -5.13 -27.73
CA GLY A 744 -17.06 -5.11 -29.19
C GLY A 744 -17.87 -4.04 -29.94
N ASN A 745 -18.50 -3.09 -29.23
CA ASN A 745 -19.26 -1.99 -29.83
C ASN A 745 -18.35 -0.80 -30.17
N GLU A 746 -17.51 -0.97 -31.20
CA GLU A 746 -16.45 -0.01 -31.56
C GLU A 746 -16.98 1.41 -31.88
N GLU A 747 -18.13 1.53 -32.55
CA GLU A 747 -18.74 2.83 -32.89
C GLU A 747 -19.17 3.60 -31.63
N LYS A 748 -19.85 2.93 -30.71
CA LYS A 748 -20.26 3.53 -29.43
C LYS A 748 -19.07 3.90 -28.55
N ALA A 749 -18.02 3.09 -28.58
CA ALA A 749 -16.78 3.40 -27.87
C ALA A 749 -16.14 4.68 -28.42
N ALA A 750 -16.02 4.81 -29.75
CA ALA A 750 -15.50 6.02 -30.38
C ALA A 750 -16.33 7.27 -30.03
N ASP A 751 -17.66 7.16 -30.04
CA ASP A 751 -18.55 8.26 -29.66
C ASP A 751 -18.44 8.63 -28.17
N ALA A 752 -18.29 7.64 -27.30
CA ALA A 752 -18.08 7.88 -25.88
C ALA A 752 -16.74 8.59 -25.64
N PHE A 753 -15.66 8.21 -26.32
CA PHE A 753 -14.39 8.95 -26.24
C PHE A 753 -14.49 10.39 -26.76
N ARG A 754 -15.29 10.66 -27.80
CA ARG A 754 -15.59 12.04 -28.23
C ARG A 754 -16.32 12.83 -27.13
N ARG A 755 -17.36 12.25 -26.53
CA ARG A 755 -18.09 12.85 -25.41
C ARG A 755 -17.23 13.10 -24.18
N ALA A 756 -16.23 12.26 -23.93
CA ALA A 756 -15.25 12.49 -22.88
C ALA A 756 -14.50 13.82 -23.09
N LEU A 757 -14.12 14.12 -24.34
CA LEU A 757 -13.45 15.38 -24.68
C LEU A 757 -14.40 16.58 -24.71
N ASP A 758 -15.67 16.37 -25.08
CA ASP A 758 -16.71 17.41 -24.97
C ASP A 758 -16.86 17.91 -23.53
N ASN A 759 -16.69 17.00 -22.57
CA ASN A 759 -16.83 17.23 -21.12
C ASN A 759 -15.48 17.44 -20.40
N GLY A 760 -14.46 17.92 -21.11
CA GLY A 760 -13.18 18.36 -20.53
C GLY A 760 -12.08 17.29 -20.56
N LEU A 761 -11.34 17.18 -19.45
CA LEU A 761 -10.26 16.20 -19.29
C LEU A 761 -10.57 15.27 -18.11
N PRO A 762 -10.18 13.99 -18.17
CA PRO A 762 -10.38 13.08 -17.06
C PRO A 762 -9.65 13.52 -15.80
N ILE A 763 -10.34 13.46 -14.66
CA ILE A 763 -9.80 13.71 -13.33
C ILE A 763 -8.88 12.56 -12.88
N MET A 764 -9.18 11.32 -13.25
CA MET A 764 -8.35 10.16 -12.92
C MET A 764 -7.24 9.97 -13.97
N SER A 765 -6.01 9.73 -13.50
CA SER A 765 -4.86 9.57 -14.40
C SER A 765 -4.99 8.35 -15.34
N ASP A 766 -5.65 7.28 -14.87
CA ASP A 766 -5.89 6.07 -15.68
C ASP A 766 -6.90 6.36 -16.79
N CYS A 767 -7.99 7.08 -16.49
CA CYS A 767 -8.96 7.51 -17.49
C CYS A 767 -8.33 8.44 -18.54
N LEU A 768 -7.42 9.34 -18.17
CA LEU A 768 -6.68 10.15 -19.15
C LEU A 768 -5.85 9.26 -20.07
N THR A 769 -5.17 8.26 -19.50
CA THR A 769 -4.38 7.29 -20.29
C THR A 769 -5.27 6.55 -21.27
N LYS A 770 -6.41 6.02 -20.83
CA LYS A 770 -7.41 5.34 -21.67
C LYS A 770 -7.96 6.25 -22.77
N LEU A 771 -8.25 7.50 -22.45
CA LEU A 771 -8.70 8.49 -23.42
C LEU A 771 -7.70 8.66 -24.57
N ILE A 772 -6.40 8.80 -24.27
CA ILE A 772 -5.38 8.94 -25.31
C ILE A 772 -5.30 7.70 -26.21
N TYR A 773 -5.30 6.50 -25.62
CA TYR A 773 -5.30 5.27 -26.41
C TYR A 773 -6.58 5.11 -27.24
N GLY A 774 -7.74 5.49 -26.70
CA GLY A 774 -9.00 5.52 -27.43
C GLY A 774 -8.95 6.49 -28.61
N MET A 775 -8.44 7.70 -28.40
CA MET A 775 -8.27 8.70 -29.46
C MET A 775 -7.38 8.18 -30.60
N GLU A 776 -6.27 7.52 -30.28
CA GLU A 776 -5.38 6.91 -31.27
C GLU A 776 -6.02 5.72 -31.98
N ARG A 777 -6.66 4.81 -31.23
CA ARG A 777 -7.33 3.61 -31.76
C ARG A 777 -8.42 3.97 -32.77
N TYR A 778 -9.21 5.01 -32.49
CA TYR A 778 -10.37 5.38 -33.29
C TYR A 778 -10.16 6.60 -34.19
N GLY A 779 -8.94 7.15 -34.25
CA GLY A 779 -8.64 8.33 -35.07
C GLY A 779 -9.49 9.55 -34.73
N ILE A 780 -9.67 9.84 -33.44
CA ILE A 780 -10.58 10.90 -32.99
C ILE A 780 -9.96 12.27 -33.23
N GLU A 781 -10.61 13.04 -34.11
CA GLU A 781 -10.37 14.47 -34.30
C GLU A 781 -11.31 15.27 -33.41
N HIS A 782 -10.76 16.17 -32.59
CA HIS A 782 -11.52 16.99 -31.65
C HIS A 782 -10.73 18.25 -31.26
N PRO A 783 -11.36 19.42 -31.02
CA PRO A 783 -10.67 20.65 -30.64
C PRO A 783 -9.75 20.51 -29.41
N ARG A 784 -10.17 19.71 -28.41
CA ARG A 784 -9.37 19.43 -27.19
C ARG A 784 -8.37 18.27 -27.34
N ALA A 785 -8.25 17.63 -28.50
CA ALA A 785 -7.35 16.50 -28.69
C ALA A 785 -5.87 16.86 -28.44
N ALA A 786 -5.45 18.03 -28.92
CA ALA A 786 -4.09 18.52 -28.71
C ALA A 786 -3.81 18.82 -27.22
N LEU A 787 -4.78 19.41 -26.52
CA LEU A 787 -4.69 19.67 -25.09
C LEU A 787 -4.58 18.34 -24.31
N ALA A 788 -5.45 17.37 -24.58
CA ALA A 788 -5.42 16.06 -23.92
C ALA A 788 -4.07 15.34 -24.12
N LYS A 789 -3.55 15.33 -25.36
CA LYS A 789 -2.23 14.76 -25.67
C LYS A 789 -1.11 15.47 -24.94
N SER A 790 -1.09 16.81 -24.95
CA SER A 790 -0.10 17.60 -24.20
C SER A 790 -0.16 17.29 -22.70
N TYR A 791 -1.38 17.24 -22.14
CA TYR A 791 -1.61 16.96 -20.74
C TYR A 791 -1.12 15.56 -20.33
N TYR A 792 -1.34 14.56 -21.19
CA TYR A 792 -0.83 13.21 -21.01
C TYR A 792 0.70 13.13 -21.13
N SER A 793 1.28 13.74 -22.17
CA SER A 793 2.73 13.72 -22.40
C SER A 793 3.53 14.40 -21.30
N HIS A 794 2.99 15.47 -20.71
CA HIS A 794 3.59 16.18 -19.58
C HIS A 794 2.99 15.75 -18.22
N GLY A 795 2.21 14.68 -18.20
CA GLY A 795 1.49 14.22 -17.03
C GLY A 795 2.41 13.83 -15.88
N ILE A 796 2.04 14.22 -14.67
CA ILE A 796 2.72 13.83 -13.44
C ILE A 796 2.29 12.42 -13.14
N LYS A 797 3.17 11.51 -13.49
CA LYS A 797 2.94 10.11 -13.26
C LYS A 797 2.87 9.86 -11.75
N GLY A 798 1.89 9.08 -11.30
CA GLY A 798 1.96 8.35 -10.01
C GLY A 798 1.00 8.86 -8.97
N LEU A 799 0.41 9.99 -9.27
CA LEU A 799 -0.83 10.41 -8.67
C LEU A 799 -1.96 9.52 -9.21
N LEU A 800 -2.95 9.27 -8.34
CA LEU A 800 -4.23 8.69 -8.75
C LEU A 800 -4.97 9.65 -9.72
N TRP A 801 -4.61 10.94 -9.67
CA TRP A 801 -5.26 12.04 -10.38
C TRP A 801 -4.41 12.53 -11.55
N SER A 802 -5.09 12.89 -12.64
CA SER A 802 -4.49 13.65 -13.73
C SER A 802 -3.92 14.96 -13.20
N ALA A 803 -2.65 15.21 -13.49
CA ALA A 803 -1.97 16.46 -13.15
C ALA A 803 -0.83 16.70 -14.12
N CYS A 804 -0.44 17.95 -14.36
CA CYS A 804 0.77 18.27 -15.15
C CYS A 804 1.45 19.55 -14.63
N PRO A 805 2.75 19.77 -14.91
CA PRO A 805 3.41 21.03 -14.61
C PRO A 805 2.73 22.21 -15.30
N ARG A 806 2.61 23.36 -14.62
CA ARG A 806 1.93 24.54 -15.20
C ARG A 806 2.54 25.02 -16.52
N LYS A 807 3.88 24.91 -16.68
CA LYS A 807 4.58 25.23 -17.93
C LYS A 807 4.05 24.46 -19.14
N ALA A 808 3.53 23.25 -18.94
CA ALA A 808 2.93 22.45 -20.02
C ALA A 808 1.54 22.97 -20.44
N CYS A 809 0.82 23.64 -19.55
CA CYS A 809 -0.44 24.32 -19.85
C CYS A 809 -0.23 25.70 -20.49
N GLU A 810 0.92 26.35 -20.25
CA GLU A 810 1.30 27.63 -20.86
C GLU A 810 1.61 27.48 -22.36
N ALA A 811 2.05 26.29 -22.81
CA ALA A 811 2.45 26.02 -24.20
C ALA A 811 1.30 25.63 -25.16
N ALA A 812 0.04 25.88 -24.80
CA ALA A 812 -1.10 25.60 -25.68
C ALA A 812 -1.13 26.56 -26.89
N PRO A 813 -1.52 26.09 -28.09
CA PRO A 813 -1.22 26.77 -29.36
C PRO A 813 -2.06 28.04 -29.54
N GLY A 814 -1.38 29.18 -29.58
CA GLY A 814 -1.96 30.49 -29.86
C GLY A 814 -0.91 31.60 -30.07
N GLU A 815 0.29 31.43 -29.50
CA GLU A 815 1.39 32.39 -29.64
C GLU A 815 2.61 31.77 -30.32
N THR A 816 2.43 31.23 -31.52
CA THR A 816 3.50 31.28 -32.51
C THR A 816 3.34 32.61 -33.23
N GLY A 817 4.16 33.58 -32.83
CA GLY A 817 4.11 34.95 -33.30
C GLY A 817 4.09 35.05 -34.81
N ALA A 818 3.03 35.67 -35.32
CA ALA A 818 3.11 36.42 -36.56
C ALA A 818 3.88 37.71 -36.24
N ASP A 819 5.22 37.64 -36.29
CA ASP A 819 6.13 38.77 -36.45
C ASP A 819 7.54 38.23 -36.75
N ALA A 820 7.68 37.68 -37.96
CA ALA A 820 8.90 37.59 -38.76
C ALA A 820 8.45 37.70 -40.23
#